data_AF-A0A7Z0PDR5-F1
#
_entry.id   AF-A0A7Z0PDR5-F1
#
_cell.length_a   1.000
_cell.length_b   1.000
_cell.length_c   1.000
_cell.angle_alpha   90.00
_cell.angle_beta   90.00
_cell.angle_gamma   90.00
#
_symmetry.space_group_name_H-M   'P 1'
#
loop_
_entity.id
_entity.type
_entity.pdbx_description
1 polymer ?
#
loop_
_entity_poly.entity_id
_entity_poly.type
_entity_poly.pdbx_seq_one_letter_code
_entity_poly.pdbx_strand_id
1 'polypeptide(L)'
;MNSVVLKPDNEIKLNKELISKEINIIKNILLEIVPDVDIESILRDEKHFQNIDEIESNIVRLLTVLPLLINIVEDVYQAKIIKYNTITKNYSEGMIDNLLSKLDLKNMNKENLMEVFSNIRVVPVLTAHPTQVQRKSVLDLTQSIYEILEKRELVEHNLLDENEWINELRKNINLLWRTDILRNSKLRVSNEITNSLSYYNSTFLKAIPKINLKFKELAKKLDIFSNEYTPILMGTWIGGDRDGNPFVTQETLLNATYSQVDTAISYYIKELKKLYREFSISSLKNDYSDELKELVKLSKDNSEHRVYEPYRLAISYIIDSLKDVKKKLLEEKLELPYDTYYNSKKLLKDLLTIRKSIEVHSDEILAYGRLDELIEAVKVFGYHLSSIDLRQDSSVYEYCVNELLNIAKITDNYSNLTENEKCKLLINQIENEPRKLSSVTCEKSEQLQKELKIFGTMKKLINIFGKNIIKQNIISHTVEISDMLELALLLKEFDLDGKVNISPLFESIEDLKNSEIIMKTWFELDIVKKWLENNGRLQEIMLGYSDSNKDGGYITSSWYLYKAQKELVELAKSNKVKLNFFHGRGGTVGRGGGPSYEAILSQPSGSILGKIRLTEQGEVIGAKYGNLDLGKFNLEALLSATLEKSLRDESKDIKEYENIMEQISNISYKEYRKLVYETEGFSEYFFESTPINEVSSLNIGSRPSSRKKVLDIEGLRAIPWVFSWSQTRVMLPGWYGVGTAFNKWIKENDGLNTLKSMYKNWPFFKALLSNLEMVLSKTDMNIAKEYSKLVKNEENSNKVFEMINKEWLLTFNLLKEITGIRYLLEDNEMLTLSLKNRLPYFNALNYLQIELIKKERSGNKTEEVNKAIHTSINGIATGLRNSG
;
A
#
# COMPACT_ATOMS: atom_id res chain seq x y z
N MET A 1 26.09 -21.31 -15.08
CA MET A 1 26.09 -20.39 -13.93
C MET A 1 25.31 -21.06 -12.82
N ASN A 2 25.72 -20.98 -11.55
CA ASN A 2 24.93 -21.56 -10.48
C ASN A 2 23.64 -20.76 -10.35
N SER A 3 22.50 -21.44 -10.51
CA SER A 3 21.18 -20.88 -10.20
C SER A 3 21.09 -20.54 -8.70
N VAL A 4 20.10 -19.71 -8.35
CA VAL A 4 19.80 -19.35 -6.95
C VAL A 4 19.71 -20.62 -6.10
N VAL A 5 20.57 -20.72 -5.08
CA VAL A 5 20.60 -21.89 -4.17
C VAL A 5 19.69 -21.63 -2.98
N LEU A 6 18.48 -22.18 -3.06
CA LEU A 6 17.51 -22.23 -1.96
C LEU A 6 17.78 -23.41 -1.01
N LYS A 7 17.26 -23.34 0.21
CA LYS A 7 17.37 -24.40 1.22
C LYS A 7 16.87 -25.76 0.67
N PRO A 8 17.65 -26.86 0.78
CA PRO A 8 17.26 -28.20 0.35
C PRO A 8 15.95 -28.71 0.99
N ASP A 9 15.23 -29.62 0.31
CA ASP A 9 13.92 -30.04 0.79
C ASP A 9 13.94 -30.84 2.09
N ASN A 10 15.00 -31.60 2.31
CA ASN A 10 15.24 -32.37 3.54
C ASN A 10 15.59 -31.49 4.75
N GLU A 11 15.89 -30.19 4.58
CA GLU A 11 16.25 -29.27 5.68
C GLU A 11 15.09 -28.35 6.12
N ILE A 12 13.94 -28.37 5.45
CA ILE A 12 12.77 -27.54 5.80
C ILE A 12 11.89 -28.27 6.82
N LYS A 13 11.58 -27.61 7.94
CA LYS A 13 10.85 -28.20 9.08
C LYS A 13 9.32 -28.06 9.01
N LEU A 14 8.82 -27.17 8.14
CA LEU A 14 7.38 -27.02 7.89
C LEU A 14 6.75 -28.33 7.38
N ASN A 15 5.49 -28.58 7.76
CA ASN A 15 4.73 -29.74 7.27
C ASN A 15 4.34 -29.54 5.80
N LYS A 16 5.25 -29.94 4.90
CA LYS A 16 5.10 -29.83 3.45
C LYS A 16 4.01 -30.72 2.88
N GLU A 17 3.75 -31.86 3.53
CA GLU A 17 2.83 -32.87 3.00
C GLU A 17 1.42 -32.31 2.82
N LEU A 18 1.00 -31.42 3.74
CA LEU A 18 -0.32 -30.81 3.69
C LEU A 18 -0.49 -29.90 2.46
N ILE A 19 0.45 -28.98 2.24
CA ILE A 19 0.43 -28.05 1.09
C ILE A 19 0.57 -28.83 -0.22
N SER A 20 1.51 -29.78 -0.29
CA SER A 20 1.75 -30.58 -1.49
C SER A 20 0.52 -31.38 -1.90
N LYS A 21 -0.26 -31.90 -0.94
CA LYS A 21 -1.51 -32.63 -1.22
C LYS A 21 -2.55 -31.72 -1.87
N GLU A 22 -2.76 -30.53 -1.32
CA GLU A 22 -3.72 -29.54 -1.86
C GLU A 22 -3.28 -29.05 -3.26
N ILE A 23 -1.98 -28.79 -3.46
CA ILE A 23 -1.40 -28.45 -4.77
C ILE A 23 -1.64 -29.57 -5.79
N ASN A 24 -1.46 -30.84 -5.41
CA ASN A 24 -1.70 -31.95 -6.32
C ASN A 24 -3.17 -32.08 -6.72
N ILE A 25 -4.11 -31.81 -5.81
CA ILE A 25 -5.56 -31.80 -6.13
C ILE A 25 -5.87 -30.77 -7.20
N ILE A 26 -5.47 -29.50 -7.01
CA ILE A 26 -5.74 -28.43 -7.98
C ILE A 26 -5.03 -28.68 -9.33
N LYS A 27 -3.82 -29.25 -9.29
CA LYS A 27 -3.05 -29.58 -10.49
C LYS A 27 -3.74 -30.68 -11.29
N ASN A 28 -4.17 -31.76 -10.64
CA ASN A 28 -4.89 -32.84 -11.30
C ASN A 28 -6.21 -32.36 -11.91
N ILE A 29 -6.99 -31.56 -11.18
CA ILE A 29 -8.23 -30.96 -11.69
C ILE A 29 -7.94 -30.12 -12.95
N LEU A 30 -6.88 -29.29 -12.92
CA LEU A 30 -6.55 -28.44 -14.07
C LEU A 30 -6.09 -29.27 -15.28
N LEU A 31 -5.32 -30.34 -15.07
CA LEU A 31 -4.90 -31.25 -16.13
C LEU A 31 -6.05 -32.07 -16.72
N GLU A 32 -7.06 -32.43 -15.92
CA GLU A 32 -8.31 -33.04 -16.43
C GLU A 32 -9.08 -32.08 -17.37
N ILE A 33 -8.97 -30.77 -17.13
CA ILE A 33 -9.64 -29.74 -17.94
C ILE A 33 -8.89 -29.51 -19.27
N VAL A 34 -7.57 -29.78 -19.29
CA VAL A 34 -6.68 -29.50 -20.42
C VAL A 34 -5.78 -30.73 -20.68
N PRO A 35 -6.36 -31.85 -21.13
CA PRO A 35 -5.65 -33.13 -21.20
C PRO A 35 -4.53 -33.16 -22.25
N ASP A 36 -4.56 -32.26 -23.23
CA ASP A 36 -3.65 -32.26 -24.38
C ASP A 36 -2.27 -31.63 -24.07
N VAL A 37 -2.06 -31.11 -22.85
CA VAL A 37 -0.80 -30.42 -22.49
C VAL A 37 0.01 -31.25 -21.50
N ASP A 38 1.17 -31.77 -21.94
CA ASP A 38 2.14 -32.44 -21.06
C ASP A 38 3.02 -31.43 -20.32
N ILE A 39 2.52 -30.98 -19.16
CA ILE A 39 3.24 -30.02 -18.32
C ILE A 39 4.57 -30.55 -17.77
N GLU A 40 4.68 -31.87 -17.54
CA GLU A 40 5.90 -32.47 -16.99
C GLU A 40 7.03 -32.46 -18.02
N SER A 41 6.70 -32.70 -19.29
CA SER A 41 7.65 -32.56 -20.39
C SER A 41 8.14 -31.11 -20.53
N ILE A 42 7.22 -30.14 -20.51
CA ILE A 42 7.54 -28.71 -20.62
C ILE A 42 8.49 -28.24 -19.51
N LEU A 43 8.30 -28.73 -18.28
CA LEU A 43 9.14 -28.35 -17.14
C LEU A 43 10.51 -29.03 -17.13
N ARG A 44 10.71 -30.11 -17.87
CA ARG A 44 11.99 -30.85 -17.94
C ARG A 44 12.96 -30.29 -18.97
N ASP A 45 12.46 -29.65 -20.02
CA ASP A 45 13.28 -29.10 -21.09
C ASP A 45 13.12 -27.58 -21.19
N GLU A 46 14.12 -26.86 -20.69
CA GLU A 46 14.19 -25.39 -20.78
C GLU A 46 14.20 -24.87 -22.23
N LYS A 47 14.53 -25.73 -23.22
CA LYS A 47 14.54 -25.39 -24.64
C LYS A 47 13.30 -25.85 -25.39
N HIS A 48 12.29 -26.37 -24.69
CA HIS A 48 11.03 -26.85 -25.29
C HIS A 48 10.40 -25.81 -26.24
N PHE A 49 10.61 -24.52 -25.96
CA PHE A 49 10.03 -23.41 -26.70
C PHE A 49 10.90 -22.85 -27.83
N GLN A 50 12.08 -23.40 -28.11
CA GLN A 50 12.93 -22.88 -29.19
C GLN A 50 12.29 -23.13 -30.57
N ASN A 51 12.12 -22.06 -31.36
CA ASN A 51 11.56 -22.11 -32.73
C ASN A 51 10.09 -22.60 -32.80
N ILE A 52 9.21 -22.15 -31.91
CA ILE A 52 7.79 -22.48 -31.97
C ILE A 52 7.13 -21.91 -33.26
N ASP A 53 6.68 -22.82 -34.13
CA ASP A 53 5.90 -22.48 -35.34
C ASP A 53 4.49 -21.99 -35.00
N GLU A 54 3.76 -22.67 -34.10
CA GLU A 54 2.39 -22.33 -33.67
C GLU A 54 2.30 -22.01 -32.17
N ILE A 55 1.68 -20.89 -31.81
CA ILE A 55 1.53 -20.50 -30.40
C ILE A 55 0.46 -21.36 -29.75
N GLU A 56 0.88 -22.25 -28.85
CA GLU A 56 -0.06 -22.98 -28.01
C GLU A 56 -0.59 -22.08 -26.88
N SER A 57 -1.68 -21.36 -27.18
CA SER A 57 -2.38 -20.48 -26.24
C SER A 57 -2.73 -21.18 -24.90
N ASN A 58 -3.03 -22.47 -24.96
CA ASN A 58 -3.28 -23.30 -23.78
C ASN A 58 -2.04 -23.44 -22.88
N ILE A 59 -0.83 -23.56 -23.42
CA ILE A 59 0.40 -23.63 -22.61
C ILE A 59 0.62 -22.32 -21.85
N VAL A 60 0.57 -21.18 -22.56
CA VAL A 60 0.76 -19.85 -21.94
C VAL A 60 -0.23 -19.66 -20.78
N ARG A 61 -1.48 -20.06 -21.02
CA ARG A 61 -2.55 -19.95 -20.04
C ARG A 61 -2.37 -20.92 -18.88
N LEU A 62 -1.96 -22.16 -19.12
CA LEU A 62 -1.68 -23.16 -18.08
C LEU A 62 -0.56 -22.69 -17.15
N LEU A 63 0.55 -22.21 -17.72
CA LEU A 63 1.69 -21.65 -16.97
C LEU A 63 1.34 -20.35 -16.23
N THR A 64 0.21 -19.72 -16.54
CA THR A 64 -0.32 -18.54 -15.84
C THR A 64 -1.31 -18.91 -14.74
N VAL A 65 -2.24 -19.83 -15.01
CA VAL A 65 -3.34 -20.20 -14.09
C VAL A 65 -2.85 -21.11 -12.98
N LEU A 66 -1.98 -22.08 -13.27
CA LEU A 66 -1.54 -23.03 -12.26
C LEU A 66 -0.80 -22.36 -11.10
N PRO A 67 0.17 -21.45 -11.32
CA PRO A 67 0.81 -20.72 -10.22
C PRO A 67 -0.15 -19.81 -9.45
N LEU A 68 -1.18 -19.28 -10.11
CA LEU A 68 -2.26 -18.53 -9.45
C LEU A 68 -3.04 -19.44 -8.49
N LEU A 69 -3.38 -20.66 -8.90
CA LEU A 69 -4.06 -21.63 -8.02
C LEU A 69 -3.15 -22.06 -6.85
N ILE A 70 -1.84 -22.27 -7.10
CA ILE A 70 -0.85 -22.57 -6.06
C ILE A 70 -0.80 -21.43 -5.04
N ASN A 71 -0.81 -20.17 -5.48
CA ASN A 71 -0.88 -19.02 -4.58
C ASN A 71 -2.11 -19.07 -3.65
N ILE A 72 -3.28 -19.46 -4.17
CA ILE A 72 -4.50 -19.55 -3.36
C ILE A 72 -4.37 -20.64 -2.29
N VAL A 73 -3.82 -21.81 -2.65
CA VAL A 73 -3.56 -22.90 -1.68
C VAL A 73 -2.61 -22.43 -0.60
N GLU A 74 -1.52 -21.76 -0.97
CA GLU A 74 -0.55 -21.20 -0.02
C GLU A 74 -1.23 -20.18 0.92
N ASP A 75 -2.05 -19.28 0.39
CA ASP A 75 -2.75 -18.25 1.16
C ASP A 75 -3.78 -18.86 2.15
N VAL A 76 -4.47 -19.94 1.76
CA VAL A 76 -5.37 -20.71 2.66
C VAL A 76 -4.55 -21.36 3.77
N TYR A 77 -3.41 -21.97 3.44
CA TYR A 77 -2.53 -22.58 4.43
C TYR A 77 -1.98 -21.55 5.43
N GLN A 78 -1.59 -20.36 4.97
CA GLN A 78 -1.13 -19.29 5.88
C GLN A 78 -2.23 -18.90 6.87
N ALA A 79 -3.46 -18.69 6.38
CA ALA A 79 -4.60 -18.33 7.22
C ALA A 79 -4.93 -19.41 8.26
N LYS A 80 -4.86 -20.69 7.86
CA LYS A 80 -5.02 -21.85 8.78
C LYS A 80 -3.98 -21.82 9.90
N ILE A 81 -2.69 -21.61 9.58
CA ILE A 81 -1.62 -21.51 10.60
C ILE A 81 -1.89 -20.34 11.56
N ILE A 82 -2.21 -19.16 11.04
CA ILE A 82 -2.48 -17.96 11.85
C ILE A 82 -3.63 -18.22 12.82
N LYS A 83 -4.71 -18.85 12.34
CA LYS A 83 -5.88 -19.21 13.16
C LYS A 83 -5.51 -20.24 14.22
N TYR A 84 -4.80 -21.31 13.86
CA TYR A 84 -4.33 -22.34 14.78
C TYR A 84 -3.44 -21.75 15.89
N ASN A 85 -2.48 -20.91 15.52
CA ASN A 85 -1.58 -20.22 16.44
C ASN A 85 -2.35 -19.31 17.41
N THR A 86 -3.37 -18.61 16.92
CA THR A 86 -4.24 -17.77 17.76
C THR A 86 -5.02 -18.60 18.78
N ILE A 87 -5.59 -19.74 18.37
CA ILE A 87 -6.38 -20.62 19.25
C ILE A 87 -5.49 -21.30 20.30
N THR A 88 -4.32 -21.79 19.88
CA THR A 88 -3.36 -22.49 20.76
C THR A 88 -2.50 -21.55 21.60
N LYS A 89 -2.67 -20.23 21.44
CA LYS A 89 -1.88 -19.17 22.10
C LYS A 89 -0.39 -19.21 21.76
N ASN A 90 -0.02 -19.85 20.64
CA ASN A 90 1.31 -19.80 20.05
C ASN A 90 1.43 -18.56 19.15
N TYR A 91 1.29 -17.38 19.76
CA TYR A 91 1.17 -16.13 19.03
C TYR A 91 2.39 -15.84 18.16
N SER A 92 2.13 -15.53 16.89
CA SER A 92 3.18 -15.19 15.92
C SER A 92 3.60 -13.73 16.04
N GLU A 93 4.76 -13.39 15.47
CA GLU A 93 5.15 -11.99 15.32
C GLU A 93 4.12 -11.19 14.54
N GLY A 94 3.91 -9.93 14.94
CA GLY A 94 2.84 -9.09 14.44
C GLY A 94 1.51 -9.17 15.21
N MET A 95 1.28 -10.18 16.04
CA MET A 95 0.09 -10.20 16.91
C MET A 95 0.29 -9.31 18.15
N ILE A 96 -0.76 -8.61 18.60
CA ILE A 96 -0.73 -7.80 19.83
C ILE A 96 -0.47 -8.68 21.06
N ASP A 97 -1.01 -9.90 21.09
CA ASP A 97 -0.79 -10.81 22.23
C ASP A 97 0.67 -11.25 22.35
N ASN A 98 1.40 -11.37 21.23
CA ASN A 98 2.83 -11.65 21.24
C ASN A 98 3.65 -10.44 21.74
N LEU A 99 3.16 -9.21 21.56
CA LEU A 99 3.80 -8.05 22.16
C LEU A 99 3.80 -8.13 23.69
N LEU A 100 2.73 -8.66 24.28
CA LEU A 100 2.60 -8.82 25.74
C LEU A 100 3.52 -9.87 26.33
N SER A 101 3.93 -10.88 25.55
CA SER A 101 4.96 -11.83 25.98
C SER A 101 6.37 -11.26 25.84
N LYS A 102 6.59 -10.39 24.83
CA LYS A 102 7.88 -9.75 24.52
C LYS A 102 8.19 -8.53 25.40
N LEU A 103 7.18 -7.80 25.85
CA LEU A 103 7.34 -6.58 26.64
C LEU A 103 6.59 -6.72 27.96
N ASP A 104 7.29 -6.46 29.06
CA ASP A 104 6.67 -6.36 30.38
C ASP A 104 5.99 -4.99 30.57
N LEU A 105 4.89 -4.79 29.83
CA LEU A 105 4.15 -3.52 29.84
C LEU A 105 3.65 -3.14 31.24
N LYS A 106 3.43 -4.11 32.14
CA LYS A 106 2.94 -3.82 33.49
C LYS A 106 3.97 -3.09 34.36
N ASN A 107 5.25 -3.33 34.10
CA ASN A 107 6.36 -2.72 34.83
C ASN A 107 6.91 -1.47 34.14
N MET A 108 6.37 -1.09 32.97
CA MET A 108 6.70 0.17 32.31
C MET A 108 6.04 1.37 33.00
N ASN A 109 6.63 2.55 32.84
CA ASN A 109 6.08 3.80 33.36
C ASN A 109 4.68 4.07 32.74
N LYS A 110 3.65 4.20 33.59
CA LYS A 110 2.26 4.41 33.17
C LYS A 110 2.04 5.69 32.37
N GLU A 111 2.74 6.78 32.69
CA GLU A 111 2.63 8.05 31.96
C GLU A 111 3.14 7.91 30.53
N ASN A 112 4.29 7.25 30.35
CA ASN A 112 4.82 6.94 29.01
C ASN A 112 3.86 6.05 28.22
N LEU A 113 3.27 5.03 28.85
CA LEU A 113 2.26 4.18 28.21
C LEU A 113 1.02 4.98 27.79
N MET A 114 0.50 5.86 28.65
CA MET A 114 -0.63 6.74 28.31
C MET A 114 -0.30 7.68 27.15
N GLU A 115 0.91 8.23 27.13
CA GLU A 115 1.37 9.09 26.03
C GLU A 115 1.44 8.31 24.71
N VAL A 116 2.05 7.12 24.70
CA VAL A 116 2.16 6.28 23.50
C VAL A 116 0.77 5.83 23.03
N PHE A 117 -0.08 5.31 23.93
CA PHE A 117 -1.42 4.83 23.58
C PHE A 117 -2.35 5.93 23.06
N SER A 118 -2.26 7.14 23.62
CA SER A 118 -3.07 8.28 23.16
C SER A 118 -2.63 8.83 21.81
N ASN A 119 -1.33 8.72 21.49
CA ASN A 119 -0.79 9.20 20.23
C ASN A 119 -0.78 8.14 19.12
N ILE A 120 -1.03 6.87 19.44
CA ILE A 120 -0.88 5.80 18.46
C ILE A 120 -1.88 5.93 17.31
N ARG A 121 -1.36 5.95 16.07
CA ARG A 121 -2.13 6.07 14.83
C ARG A 121 -1.44 5.31 13.71
N VAL A 122 -2.11 4.31 13.17
CA VAL A 122 -1.74 3.57 11.98
C VAL A 122 -2.73 3.90 10.88
N VAL A 123 -2.25 4.38 9.73
CA VAL A 123 -3.10 4.76 8.60
C VAL A 123 -2.58 4.08 7.32
N PRO A 124 -3.12 2.89 6.97
CA PRO A 124 -2.94 2.32 5.65
C PRO A 124 -3.68 3.17 4.60
N VAL A 125 -2.95 3.60 3.57
CA VAL A 125 -3.46 4.44 2.48
C VAL A 125 -3.58 3.60 1.22
N LEU A 126 -4.81 3.26 0.82
CA LEU A 126 -5.05 2.44 -0.36
C LEU A 126 -4.74 3.21 -1.64
N THR A 127 -4.03 2.56 -2.56
CA THR A 127 -3.77 3.10 -3.90
C THR A 127 -4.47 2.28 -4.98
N ALA A 128 -4.75 2.93 -6.11
CA ALA A 128 -5.23 2.24 -7.30
C ALA A 128 -4.18 1.21 -7.73
N HIS A 129 -4.63 0.06 -8.22
CA HIS A 129 -3.73 -1.01 -8.61
C HIS A 129 -3.11 -0.73 -9.98
N PRO A 130 -1.86 -0.27 -10.03
CA PRO A 130 -1.26 0.33 -11.22
C PRO A 130 -0.61 -0.72 -12.12
N THR A 131 -0.90 -2.00 -11.88
CA THR A 131 -0.39 -3.19 -12.57
C THR A 131 -1.48 -4.27 -12.66
N GLN A 132 -2.75 -3.99 -12.28
CA GLN A 132 -3.78 -5.03 -12.25
C GLN A 132 -4.27 -5.36 -13.64
N VAL A 133 -3.58 -6.29 -14.28
CA VAL A 133 -4.00 -6.83 -15.57
C VAL A 133 -5.23 -7.75 -15.38
N GLN A 134 -5.40 -8.33 -14.19
CA GLN A 134 -6.49 -9.26 -13.90
C GLN A 134 -7.89 -8.58 -13.87
N ARG A 135 -8.88 -9.28 -14.43
CA ARG A 135 -10.29 -8.87 -14.40
C ARG A 135 -10.92 -9.10 -13.01
N LYS A 136 -11.95 -8.30 -12.68
CA LYS A 136 -12.71 -8.48 -11.44
C LYS A 136 -13.32 -9.89 -11.33
N SER A 137 -13.80 -10.44 -12.45
CA SER A 137 -14.28 -11.83 -12.51
C SER A 137 -13.22 -12.87 -12.12
N VAL A 138 -11.95 -12.63 -12.49
CA VAL A 138 -10.83 -13.50 -12.05
C VAL A 138 -10.65 -13.39 -10.54
N LEU A 139 -10.65 -12.18 -10.00
CA LEU A 139 -10.54 -11.96 -8.55
C LEU A 139 -11.69 -12.61 -7.77
N ASP A 140 -12.92 -12.48 -8.25
CA ASP A 140 -14.08 -13.10 -7.64
C ASP A 140 -13.99 -14.63 -7.70
N LEU A 141 -13.52 -15.20 -8.81
CA LEU A 141 -13.26 -16.64 -8.91
C LEU A 141 -12.11 -17.10 -8.01
N THR A 142 -11.03 -16.33 -7.87
CA THR A 142 -9.94 -16.66 -6.94
C THR A 142 -10.42 -16.67 -5.50
N GLN A 143 -11.31 -15.73 -5.14
CA GLN A 143 -11.95 -15.69 -3.82
C GLN A 143 -12.89 -16.88 -3.60
N SER A 144 -13.70 -17.24 -4.59
CA SER A 144 -14.55 -18.44 -4.51
C SER A 144 -13.73 -19.72 -4.32
N ILE A 145 -12.62 -19.87 -5.06
CA ILE A 145 -11.72 -21.02 -4.92
C ILE A 145 -11.07 -21.03 -3.53
N TYR A 146 -10.65 -19.87 -3.01
CA TYR A 146 -10.14 -19.73 -1.65
C TYR A 146 -11.17 -20.24 -0.61
N GLU A 147 -12.41 -19.77 -0.68
CA GLU A 147 -13.48 -20.14 0.26
C GLU A 147 -13.83 -21.64 0.19
N ILE A 148 -13.71 -22.26 -0.98
CA ILE A 148 -13.86 -23.71 -1.15
C ILE A 148 -12.70 -24.44 -0.48
N LEU A 149 -11.46 -24.05 -0.78
CA LEU A 149 -10.26 -24.68 -0.19
C LEU A 149 -10.20 -24.52 1.34
N GLU A 150 -10.71 -23.42 1.89
CA GLU A 150 -10.83 -23.21 3.34
C GLU A 150 -11.68 -24.30 4.02
N LYS A 151 -12.74 -24.78 3.34
CA LYS A 151 -13.63 -25.84 3.84
C LYS A 151 -12.99 -27.24 3.84
N ARG A 152 -11.74 -27.40 3.36
CA ARG A 152 -11.06 -28.69 3.28
C ARG A 152 -11.01 -29.43 4.64
N GLU A 153 -10.86 -28.70 5.74
CA GLU A 153 -10.86 -29.27 7.10
C GLU A 153 -12.20 -29.93 7.44
N LEU A 154 -13.33 -29.39 6.95
CA LEU A 154 -14.65 -30.01 7.14
C LEU A 154 -14.74 -31.35 6.43
N VAL A 155 -14.12 -31.48 5.26
CA VAL A 155 -14.04 -32.76 4.53
C VAL A 155 -13.19 -33.77 5.30
N GLU A 156 -12.05 -33.34 5.84
CA GLU A 156 -11.14 -34.22 6.62
C GLU A 156 -11.78 -34.74 7.91
N HIS A 157 -12.73 -33.99 8.47
CA HIS A 157 -13.54 -34.40 9.62
C HIS A 157 -14.88 -35.03 9.26
N ASN A 158 -15.12 -35.36 7.99
CA ASN A 158 -16.39 -35.94 7.48
C ASN A 158 -17.64 -35.10 7.80
N LEU A 159 -17.49 -33.77 7.92
CA LEU A 159 -18.57 -32.81 8.11
C LEU A 159 -19.08 -32.24 6.78
N LEU A 160 -18.34 -32.44 5.69
CA LEU A 160 -18.71 -32.09 4.32
C LEU A 160 -18.37 -33.27 3.39
N ASP A 161 -19.26 -33.58 2.45
CA ASP A 161 -19.02 -34.65 1.47
C ASP A 161 -17.85 -34.30 0.54
N GLU A 162 -16.89 -35.23 0.39
CA GLU A 162 -15.68 -35.00 -0.41
C GLU A 162 -16.01 -34.85 -1.90
N ASN A 163 -17.00 -35.58 -2.43
CA ASN A 163 -17.37 -35.46 -3.84
C ASN A 163 -18.05 -34.12 -4.13
N GLU A 164 -18.91 -33.65 -3.23
CA GLU A 164 -19.52 -32.32 -3.32
C GLU A 164 -18.44 -31.23 -3.35
N TRP A 165 -17.48 -31.29 -2.42
CA TRP A 165 -16.37 -30.34 -2.34
C TRP A 165 -15.48 -30.35 -3.59
N ILE A 166 -15.07 -31.54 -4.07
CA ILE A 166 -14.27 -31.69 -5.30
C ILE A 166 -15.03 -31.16 -6.51
N ASN A 167 -16.33 -31.43 -6.62
CA ASN A 167 -17.14 -30.95 -7.75
C ASN A 167 -17.28 -29.42 -7.74
N GLU A 168 -17.44 -28.80 -6.58
CA GLU A 168 -17.49 -27.34 -6.44
C GLU A 168 -16.13 -26.71 -6.83
N LEU A 169 -15.02 -27.31 -6.39
CA LEU A 169 -13.67 -26.88 -6.74
C LEU A 169 -13.42 -27.02 -8.24
N ARG A 170 -13.74 -28.19 -8.83
CA ARG A 170 -13.62 -28.46 -10.28
C ARG A 170 -14.43 -27.48 -11.10
N LYS A 171 -15.68 -27.18 -10.70
CA LYS A 171 -16.52 -26.17 -11.37
C LYS A 171 -15.85 -24.79 -11.40
N ASN A 172 -15.33 -24.32 -10.27
CA ASN A 172 -14.73 -23.00 -10.19
C ASN A 172 -13.38 -22.90 -10.93
N ILE A 173 -12.55 -23.95 -10.87
CA ILE A 173 -11.32 -24.02 -11.66
C ILE A 173 -11.65 -24.04 -13.16
N ASN A 174 -12.69 -24.76 -13.59
CA ASN A 174 -13.14 -24.76 -14.98
C ASN A 174 -13.66 -23.38 -15.43
N LEU A 175 -14.41 -22.68 -14.58
CA LEU A 175 -14.84 -21.30 -14.83
C LEU A 175 -13.64 -20.35 -14.95
N LEU A 176 -12.65 -20.46 -14.06
CA LEU A 176 -11.41 -19.69 -14.13
C LEU A 176 -10.65 -19.97 -15.44
N TRP A 177 -10.54 -21.25 -15.82
CA TRP A 177 -9.93 -21.67 -17.08
C TRP A 177 -10.64 -21.10 -18.29
N ARG A 178 -11.95 -20.89 -18.26
CA ARG A 178 -12.73 -20.33 -19.39
C ARG A 178 -12.88 -18.80 -19.34
N THR A 179 -12.46 -18.14 -18.27
CA THR A 179 -12.58 -16.68 -18.08
C THR A 179 -11.33 -15.96 -18.55
N ASP A 180 -11.41 -15.07 -19.54
CA ASP A 180 -10.26 -14.27 -19.96
C ASP A 180 -9.56 -13.58 -18.77
N ILE A 181 -8.24 -13.78 -18.66
CA ILE A 181 -7.44 -13.25 -17.55
C ILE A 181 -7.19 -11.75 -17.77
N LEU A 182 -6.94 -11.36 -19.02
CA LEU A 182 -6.62 -10.02 -19.44
C LEU A 182 -7.84 -9.14 -19.65
N ARG A 183 -7.66 -7.83 -19.54
CA ARG A 183 -8.66 -6.81 -19.87
C ARG A 183 -8.55 -6.36 -21.32
N ASN A 184 -9.68 -6.35 -22.03
CA ASN A 184 -9.76 -5.83 -23.40
C ASN A 184 -9.81 -4.29 -23.45
N SER A 185 -10.08 -3.61 -22.33
CA SER A 185 -10.19 -2.15 -22.25
C SER A 185 -9.50 -1.59 -21.01
N LYS A 186 -9.01 -0.34 -21.13
CA LYS A 186 -8.38 0.39 -20.02
C LYS A 186 -9.32 0.56 -18.84
N LEU A 187 -8.75 0.47 -17.64
CA LEU A 187 -9.49 0.76 -16.42
C LEU A 187 -9.82 2.27 -16.36
N ARG A 188 -11.08 2.57 -16.07
CA ARG A 188 -11.49 3.93 -15.70
C ARG A 188 -11.27 4.12 -14.21
N VAL A 189 -11.06 5.35 -13.78
CA VAL A 189 -10.95 5.71 -12.35
C VAL A 189 -12.18 5.22 -11.56
N SER A 190 -13.38 5.25 -12.15
CA SER A 190 -14.60 4.70 -11.57
C SER A 190 -14.49 3.22 -11.20
N ASN A 191 -13.78 2.42 -12.00
CA ASN A 191 -13.61 1.00 -11.74
C ASN A 191 -12.62 0.78 -10.58
N GLU A 192 -11.58 1.62 -10.48
CA GLU A 192 -10.63 1.60 -9.37
C GLU A 192 -11.32 1.94 -8.05
N ILE A 193 -12.22 2.94 -8.06
CA ILE A 193 -13.07 3.29 -6.91
C ILE A 193 -13.87 2.06 -6.46
N THR A 194 -14.67 1.46 -7.34
CA THR A 194 -15.51 0.30 -7.01
C THR A 194 -14.70 -0.89 -6.51
N ASN A 195 -13.56 -1.19 -7.13
CA ASN A 195 -12.70 -2.30 -6.72
C ASN A 195 -12.18 -2.09 -5.29
N SER A 196 -11.70 -0.89 -4.97
CA SER A 196 -11.19 -0.59 -3.62
C SER A 196 -12.26 -0.70 -2.54
N LEU A 197 -13.48 -0.23 -2.83
CA LEU A 197 -14.61 -0.28 -1.91
C LEU A 197 -15.06 -1.71 -1.59
N SER A 198 -14.79 -2.67 -2.48
CA SER A 198 -15.11 -4.08 -2.22
C SER A 198 -14.38 -4.64 -0.98
N TYR A 199 -13.13 -4.21 -0.74
CA TYR A 199 -12.34 -4.64 0.42
C TYR A 199 -12.85 -4.08 1.76
N TYR A 200 -13.59 -2.98 1.74
CA TYR A 200 -14.19 -2.44 2.96
C TYR A 200 -15.27 -3.38 3.50
N ASN A 201 -16.14 -3.88 2.61
CA ASN A 201 -17.22 -4.79 2.98
C ASN A 201 -16.72 -6.19 3.35
N SER A 202 -15.70 -6.70 2.64
CA SER A 202 -15.13 -8.01 2.95
C SER A 202 -14.33 -7.99 4.25
N THR A 203 -13.51 -6.94 4.45
CA THR A 203 -12.42 -6.93 5.43
C THR A 203 -12.46 -5.70 6.35
N PHE A 204 -12.21 -4.47 5.86
CA PHE A 204 -11.87 -3.34 6.74
C PHE A 204 -12.98 -2.94 7.73
N LEU A 205 -14.24 -2.88 7.28
CA LEU A 205 -15.38 -2.53 8.14
C LEU A 205 -15.64 -3.56 9.26
N LYS A 206 -15.05 -4.77 9.15
CA LYS A 206 -15.16 -5.83 10.16
C LYS A 206 -13.90 -5.98 10.99
N ALA A 207 -12.73 -5.85 10.37
CA ALA A 207 -11.44 -6.10 11.00
C ALA A 207 -11.00 -4.93 11.90
N ILE A 208 -11.07 -3.69 11.39
CA ILE A 208 -10.57 -2.52 12.11
C ILE A 208 -11.31 -2.29 13.43
N PRO A 209 -12.66 -2.33 13.50
CA PRO A 209 -13.37 -2.19 14.76
C PRO A 209 -12.94 -3.22 15.81
N LYS A 210 -12.76 -4.49 15.40
CA LYS A 210 -12.32 -5.57 16.30
C LYS A 210 -10.92 -5.35 16.84
N ILE A 211 -9.99 -4.91 15.99
CA ILE A 211 -8.60 -4.65 16.40
C ILE A 211 -8.54 -3.45 17.35
N ASN A 212 -9.27 -2.36 17.04
CA ASN A 212 -9.33 -1.19 17.92
C ASN A 212 -9.95 -1.54 19.29
N LEU A 213 -11.01 -2.36 19.32
CA LEU A 213 -11.59 -2.85 20.58
C LEU A 213 -10.59 -3.74 21.34
N LYS A 214 -9.87 -4.64 20.65
CA LYS A 214 -8.80 -5.44 21.26
C LYS A 214 -7.71 -4.56 21.89
N PHE A 215 -7.34 -3.47 21.22
CA PHE A 215 -6.39 -2.49 21.75
C PHE A 215 -6.93 -1.76 22.99
N LYS A 216 -8.22 -1.41 23.02
CA LYS A 216 -8.87 -0.83 24.22
C LYS A 216 -8.91 -1.81 25.38
N GLU A 217 -9.20 -3.08 25.13
CA GLU A 217 -9.14 -4.13 26.15
C GLU A 217 -7.73 -4.30 26.71
N LEU A 218 -6.70 -4.18 25.87
CA LEU A 218 -5.32 -4.12 26.34
C LEU A 218 -5.10 -2.90 27.25
N ALA A 219 -5.54 -1.71 26.83
CA ALA A 219 -5.43 -0.51 27.66
C ALA A 219 -6.17 -0.63 29.00
N LYS A 220 -7.32 -1.33 29.03
CA LYS A 220 -8.08 -1.64 30.25
C LYS A 220 -7.30 -2.55 31.20
N LYS A 221 -6.64 -3.59 30.68
CA LYS A 221 -5.76 -4.49 31.47
C LYS A 221 -4.52 -3.80 32.05
N LEU A 222 -4.14 -2.65 31.51
CA LEU A 222 -3.00 -1.85 31.93
C LEU A 222 -3.42 -0.63 32.80
N ASP A 223 -4.70 -0.49 33.13
CA ASP A 223 -5.29 0.64 33.86
C ASP A 223 -5.06 2.02 33.19
N ILE A 224 -5.02 2.06 31.86
CA ILE A 224 -4.82 3.29 31.06
C ILE A 224 -5.91 3.50 30.01
N PHE A 225 -7.08 2.89 30.24
CA PHE A 225 -8.19 2.87 29.28
C PHE A 225 -8.70 4.27 28.90
N SER A 226 -9.00 4.44 27.61
CA SER A 226 -9.77 5.59 27.11
C SER A 226 -10.68 5.15 25.97
N ASN A 227 -11.91 5.68 25.98
CA ASN A 227 -12.88 5.47 24.92
C ASN A 227 -12.52 6.15 23.58
N GLU A 228 -11.57 7.10 23.62
CA GLU A 228 -11.09 7.88 22.47
C GLU A 228 -10.02 7.16 21.65
N TYR A 229 -9.40 6.10 22.20
CA TYR A 229 -8.37 5.35 21.50
C TYR A 229 -8.92 4.74 20.20
N THR A 230 -8.35 5.13 19.08
CA THR A 230 -8.78 4.73 17.73
C THR A 230 -7.52 4.50 16.90
N PRO A 231 -6.73 3.45 17.22
CA PRO A 231 -5.36 3.33 16.76
C PRO A 231 -5.26 3.14 15.25
N ILE A 232 -6.22 2.45 14.62
CA ILE A 232 -6.22 2.24 13.17
C ILE A 232 -7.28 3.12 12.50
N LEU A 233 -6.86 3.89 11.50
CA LEU A 233 -7.71 4.65 10.58
C LEU A 233 -7.39 4.27 9.12
N MET A 234 -8.11 4.83 8.15
CA MET A 234 -7.90 4.55 6.73
C MET A 234 -7.71 5.82 5.90
N GLY A 235 -6.86 5.73 4.87
CA GLY A 235 -6.75 6.71 3.80
C GLY A 235 -6.86 6.07 2.41
N THR A 236 -7.02 6.91 1.38
CA THR A 236 -7.01 6.46 -0.02
C THR A 236 -6.49 7.57 -0.94
N TRP A 237 -5.78 7.18 -2.00
CA TRP A 237 -5.42 8.05 -3.12
C TRP A 237 -6.40 7.96 -4.28
N ILE A 238 -7.29 6.96 -4.26
CA ILE A 238 -8.17 6.65 -5.38
C ILE A 238 -9.24 7.74 -5.51
N GLY A 239 -9.18 8.47 -6.62
CA GLY A 239 -10.04 9.62 -6.89
C GLY A 239 -9.46 10.97 -6.45
N GLY A 240 -8.30 11.01 -5.77
CA GLY A 240 -7.63 12.24 -5.33
C GLY A 240 -6.21 12.46 -5.90
N ASP A 241 -5.50 11.38 -6.23
CA ASP A 241 -4.15 11.45 -6.79
C ASP A 241 -4.18 11.63 -8.32
N ARG A 242 -3.87 12.86 -8.73
CA ARG A 242 -3.87 13.36 -10.12
C ARG A 242 -2.48 13.59 -10.68
N ASP A 243 -1.42 13.29 -9.92
CA ASP A 243 -0.04 13.37 -10.42
C ASP A 243 0.11 12.47 -11.65
N GLY A 244 0.32 13.13 -12.79
CA GLY A 244 0.49 12.48 -14.08
C GLY A 244 -0.71 11.64 -14.54
N ASN A 245 -1.92 11.90 -13.99
CA ASN A 245 -3.16 11.25 -14.36
C ASN A 245 -4.25 12.28 -14.73
N PRO A 246 -4.41 12.63 -16.02
CA PRO A 246 -5.39 13.62 -16.45
C PRO A 246 -6.85 13.17 -16.28
N PHE A 247 -7.09 11.88 -16.01
CA PHE A 247 -8.43 11.32 -15.82
C PHE A 247 -8.96 11.48 -14.40
N VAL A 248 -8.13 11.92 -13.45
CA VAL A 248 -8.57 12.26 -12.09
C VAL A 248 -8.97 13.73 -12.08
N THR A 249 -10.28 13.96 -12.05
CA THR A 249 -10.94 15.27 -12.13
C THR A 249 -11.83 15.51 -10.92
N GLN A 250 -12.43 16.71 -10.84
CA GLN A 250 -13.44 17.01 -9.83
C GLN A 250 -14.60 16.01 -9.83
N GLU A 251 -15.00 15.48 -10.99
CA GLU A 251 -16.10 14.54 -11.11
C GLU A 251 -15.73 13.18 -10.52
N THR A 252 -14.49 12.73 -10.73
CA THR A 252 -14.01 11.49 -10.12
C THR A 252 -13.82 11.63 -8.62
N LEU A 253 -13.41 12.80 -8.12
CA LEU A 253 -13.30 13.10 -6.70
C LEU A 253 -14.68 13.07 -6.01
N LEU A 254 -15.70 13.68 -6.65
CA LEU A 254 -17.09 13.60 -6.20
C LEU A 254 -17.57 12.14 -6.20
N ASN A 255 -17.34 11.41 -7.30
CA ASN A 255 -17.75 10.01 -7.40
C ASN A 255 -17.11 9.13 -6.32
N ALA A 256 -15.80 9.28 -6.08
CA ALA A 256 -15.09 8.58 -5.02
C ALA A 256 -15.71 8.88 -3.65
N THR A 257 -15.95 10.16 -3.36
CA THR A 257 -16.54 10.59 -2.08
C THR A 257 -17.95 10.03 -1.87
N TYR A 258 -18.85 10.21 -2.83
CA TYR A 258 -20.22 9.72 -2.69
C TYR A 258 -20.29 8.19 -2.64
N SER A 259 -19.41 7.48 -3.36
CA SER A 259 -19.33 6.01 -3.29
C SER A 259 -18.82 5.53 -1.92
N GLN A 260 -17.88 6.26 -1.30
CA GLN A 260 -17.45 6.00 0.09
C GLN A 260 -18.60 6.18 1.08
N VAL A 261 -19.35 7.28 0.94
CA VAL A 261 -20.50 7.60 1.79
C VAL A 261 -21.59 6.54 1.67
N ASP A 262 -21.91 6.11 0.44
CA ASP A 262 -22.87 5.02 0.20
C ASP A 262 -22.43 3.71 0.87
N THR A 263 -21.15 3.37 0.73
CA THR A 263 -20.58 2.16 1.31
C THR A 263 -20.70 2.16 2.83
N ALA A 264 -20.31 3.26 3.49
CA ALA A 264 -20.40 3.39 4.94
C ALA A 264 -21.84 3.31 5.46
N ILE A 265 -22.75 4.14 4.91
CA ILE A 265 -24.14 4.21 5.36
C ILE A 265 -24.87 2.89 5.11
N SER A 266 -24.64 2.26 3.94
CA SER A 266 -25.25 0.97 3.62
C SER A 266 -24.79 -0.14 4.58
N TYR A 267 -23.52 -0.13 4.99
CA TYR A 267 -23.01 -1.04 6.02
C TYR A 267 -23.68 -0.80 7.37
N TYR A 268 -23.79 0.46 7.83
CA TYR A 268 -24.45 0.77 9.10
C TYR A 268 -25.92 0.34 9.12
N ILE A 269 -26.67 0.62 8.05
CA ILE A 269 -28.07 0.18 7.92
C ILE A 269 -28.15 -1.36 7.98
N LYS A 270 -27.22 -2.07 7.33
CA LYS A 270 -27.20 -3.55 7.35
C LYS A 270 -26.95 -4.09 8.76
N GLU A 271 -26.00 -3.53 9.50
CA GLU A 271 -25.70 -3.96 10.87
C GLU A 271 -26.80 -3.57 11.86
N LEU A 272 -27.40 -2.38 11.71
CA LEU A 272 -28.56 -1.96 12.50
C LEU A 272 -29.78 -2.87 12.26
N LYS A 273 -30.02 -3.33 11.03
CA LYS A 273 -31.10 -4.30 10.76
C LYS A 273 -30.89 -5.64 11.47
N LYS A 274 -29.64 -6.05 11.68
CA LYS A 274 -29.32 -7.24 12.47
C LYS A 274 -29.50 -6.96 13.97
N LEU A 275 -28.97 -5.84 14.47
CA LEU A 275 -29.18 -5.39 15.86
C LEU A 275 -30.67 -5.28 16.19
N TYR A 276 -31.48 -4.73 15.29
CA TYR A 276 -32.94 -4.66 15.44
C TYR A 276 -33.56 -6.04 15.70
N ARG A 277 -33.09 -7.09 15.02
CA ARG A 277 -33.56 -8.46 15.24
C ARG A 277 -33.05 -9.04 16.55
N GLU A 278 -31.80 -8.78 16.89
CA GLU A 278 -31.12 -9.29 18.10
C GLU A 278 -31.66 -8.64 19.40
N PHE A 279 -31.93 -7.32 19.40
CA PHE A 279 -32.27 -6.55 20.60
C PHE A 279 -33.78 -6.54 20.88
N SER A 280 -34.31 -7.68 21.31
CA SER A 280 -35.71 -7.84 21.78
C SER A 280 -35.88 -7.56 23.28
N ILE A 281 -35.05 -6.68 23.86
CA ILE A 281 -35.06 -6.41 25.31
C ILE A 281 -36.39 -5.77 25.68
N SER A 282 -37.15 -6.43 26.55
CA SER A 282 -38.49 -6.00 26.93
C SER A 282 -38.46 -5.05 28.14
N SER A 283 -39.14 -3.92 27.99
CA SER A 283 -39.44 -2.95 29.06
C SER A 283 -40.31 -3.50 30.18
N LEU A 284 -40.98 -4.65 29.98
CA LEU A 284 -41.71 -5.35 31.03
C LEU A 284 -40.79 -6.09 32.01
N LYS A 285 -39.53 -6.31 31.61
CA LYS A 285 -38.53 -7.06 32.39
C LYS A 285 -37.32 -6.23 32.78
N ASN A 286 -37.06 -5.12 32.09
CA ASN A 286 -35.88 -4.30 32.29
C ASN A 286 -36.26 -2.82 32.18
N ASP A 287 -35.64 -1.99 33.00
CA ASP A 287 -35.70 -0.55 32.83
C ASP A 287 -34.84 -0.09 31.64
N TYR A 288 -35.00 1.16 31.26
CA TYR A 288 -34.17 1.81 30.25
C TYR A 288 -34.09 3.31 30.51
N SER A 289 -32.97 3.89 30.08
CA SER A 289 -32.63 5.29 30.36
C SER A 289 -33.64 6.28 29.77
N ASP A 290 -33.73 7.47 30.39
CA ASP A 290 -34.58 8.56 29.90
C ASP A 290 -34.12 9.06 28.53
N GLU A 291 -32.82 9.06 28.26
CA GLU A 291 -32.29 9.39 26.94
C GLU A 291 -32.73 8.39 25.86
N LEU A 292 -32.86 7.10 26.19
CA LEU A 292 -33.41 6.11 25.28
C LEU A 292 -34.92 6.33 25.07
N LYS A 293 -35.69 6.73 26.11
CA LYS A 293 -37.11 7.09 25.97
C LYS A 293 -37.31 8.18 24.92
N GLU A 294 -36.43 9.20 24.91
CA GLU A 294 -36.50 10.27 23.91
C GLU A 294 -36.24 9.74 22.48
N LEU A 295 -35.32 8.79 22.30
CA LEU A 295 -35.11 8.16 20.99
C LEU A 295 -36.32 7.32 20.55
N VAL A 296 -36.96 6.61 21.48
CA VAL A 296 -38.15 5.79 21.20
C VAL A 296 -39.31 6.65 20.69
N LYS A 297 -39.54 7.83 21.28
CA LYS A 297 -40.59 8.77 20.85
C LYS A 297 -40.46 9.24 19.40
N LEU A 298 -39.25 9.19 18.84
CA LEU A 298 -38.97 9.58 17.46
C LEU A 298 -39.22 8.44 16.46
N SER A 299 -39.41 7.21 16.94
CA SER A 299 -39.72 6.06 16.10
C SER A 299 -41.08 6.22 15.41
N LYS A 300 -41.13 5.84 14.14
CA LYS A 300 -42.39 5.74 13.37
C LYS A 300 -42.99 4.34 13.39
N ASP A 301 -42.34 3.39 14.07
CA ASP A 301 -42.84 2.03 14.24
C ASP A 301 -43.96 2.02 15.29
N ASN A 302 -45.20 1.97 14.81
CA ASN A 302 -46.42 1.97 15.62
C ASN A 302 -46.98 0.55 15.86
N SER A 303 -46.18 -0.50 15.67
CA SER A 303 -46.65 -1.87 15.87
C SER A 303 -47.02 -2.12 17.33
N GLU A 304 -48.26 -2.58 17.57
CA GLU A 304 -48.72 -2.99 18.91
C GLU A 304 -47.85 -4.09 19.53
N HIS A 305 -47.23 -4.92 18.70
CA HIS A 305 -46.31 -5.98 19.13
C HIS A 305 -44.92 -5.47 19.57
N ARG A 306 -44.61 -4.19 19.33
CA ARG A 306 -43.29 -3.57 19.59
C ARG A 306 -43.30 -2.57 20.73
N VAL A 307 -44.48 -2.26 21.28
CA VAL A 307 -44.67 -1.23 22.33
C VAL A 307 -43.72 -1.46 23.51
N TYR A 308 -43.50 -2.71 23.89
CA TYR A 308 -42.65 -3.06 25.02
C TYR A 308 -41.18 -3.29 24.67
N GLU A 309 -40.73 -3.02 23.44
CA GLU A 309 -39.35 -3.28 22.96
C GLU A 309 -38.60 -1.96 22.63
N PRO A 310 -38.26 -1.13 23.65
CA PRO A 310 -37.76 0.24 23.44
C PRO A 310 -36.46 0.31 22.62
N TYR A 311 -35.52 -0.62 22.85
CA TYR A 311 -34.27 -0.68 22.09
C TYR A 311 -34.52 -0.89 20.60
N ARG A 312 -35.50 -1.73 20.26
CA ARG A 312 -35.87 -2.04 18.89
C ARG A 312 -36.53 -0.84 18.21
N LEU A 313 -37.39 -0.11 18.93
CA LEU A 313 -38.00 1.14 18.45
C LEU A 313 -36.94 2.22 18.20
N ALA A 314 -35.99 2.41 19.14
CA ALA A 314 -34.88 3.35 18.96
C ALA A 314 -34.01 2.99 17.74
N ILE A 315 -33.68 1.70 17.56
CA ILE A 315 -32.94 1.23 16.38
C ILE A 315 -33.74 1.47 15.09
N SER A 316 -35.06 1.27 15.10
CA SER A 316 -35.94 1.56 13.95
C SER A 316 -35.84 3.03 13.52
N TYR A 317 -35.92 3.94 14.49
CA TYR A 317 -35.70 5.38 14.28
C TYR A 317 -34.34 5.68 13.65
N ILE A 318 -33.25 5.11 14.18
CA ILE A 318 -31.90 5.33 13.65
C ILE A 318 -31.80 4.83 12.20
N ILE A 319 -32.39 3.67 11.89
CA ILE A 319 -32.42 3.11 10.52
C ILE A 319 -33.14 4.09 9.57
N ASP A 320 -34.30 4.62 9.97
CA ASP A 320 -35.05 5.54 9.13
C ASP A 320 -34.35 6.90 8.98
N SER A 321 -33.71 7.38 10.03
CA SER A 321 -32.85 8.58 9.97
C SER A 321 -31.69 8.38 8.99
N LEU A 322 -31.06 7.21 8.96
CA LEU A 322 -29.98 6.92 8.01
C LEU A 322 -30.47 6.77 6.57
N LYS A 323 -31.68 6.24 6.35
CA LYS A 323 -32.29 6.24 5.01
C LYS A 323 -32.58 7.67 4.52
N ASP A 324 -33.06 8.56 5.40
CA ASP A 324 -33.27 9.97 5.07
C ASP A 324 -31.95 10.68 4.75
N VAL A 325 -30.90 10.45 5.57
CA VAL A 325 -29.53 10.94 5.29
C VAL A 325 -29.05 10.45 3.93
N LYS A 326 -29.20 9.15 3.64
CA LYS A 326 -28.80 8.53 2.38
C LYS A 326 -29.51 9.20 1.20
N LYS A 327 -30.83 9.35 1.28
CA LYS A 327 -31.64 10.01 0.25
C LYS A 327 -31.18 11.44 0.01
N LYS A 328 -31.06 12.24 1.06
CA LYS A 328 -30.70 13.67 0.98
C LYS A 328 -29.28 13.89 0.45
N LEU A 329 -28.31 13.12 0.92
CA LEU A 329 -26.91 13.31 0.54
C LEU A 329 -26.56 12.66 -0.81
N LEU A 330 -27.13 11.51 -1.15
CA LEU A 330 -26.74 10.73 -2.33
C LEU A 330 -27.69 10.90 -3.51
N GLU A 331 -29.00 10.91 -3.27
CA GLU A 331 -30.02 10.98 -4.33
C GLU A 331 -30.34 12.44 -4.66
N GLU A 332 -30.65 13.25 -3.64
CA GLU A 332 -30.97 14.68 -3.79
C GLU A 332 -29.71 15.57 -3.85
N LYS A 333 -28.54 15.03 -3.44
CA LYS A 333 -27.25 15.72 -3.41
C LYS A 333 -27.27 17.09 -2.71
N LEU A 334 -28.02 17.20 -1.61
CA LEU A 334 -28.12 18.42 -0.83
C LEU A 334 -26.78 18.80 -0.20
N GLU A 335 -26.39 20.06 -0.37
CA GLU A 335 -25.16 20.63 0.19
C GLU A 335 -25.42 21.21 1.58
N LEU A 336 -25.71 20.34 2.54
CA LEU A 336 -25.94 20.75 3.93
C LEU A 336 -24.62 20.91 4.68
N PRO A 337 -24.44 21.97 5.51
CA PRO A 337 -23.25 22.12 6.33
C PRO A 337 -23.04 20.93 7.26
N TYR A 338 -21.79 20.55 7.51
CA TYR A 338 -21.42 19.38 8.31
C TYR A 338 -22.00 19.40 9.73
N ASP A 339 -22.09 20.56 10.37
CA ASP A 339 -22.62 20.68 11.73
C ASP A 339 -24.16 20.62 11.80
N THR A 340 -24.84 20.38 10.67
CA THR A 340 -26.27 20.07 10.67
C THR A 340 -26.57 18.69 11.28
N TYR A 341 -27.85 18.37 11.44
CA TYR A 341 -28.34 17.07 11.92
C TYR A 341 -27.81 15.85 11.12
N TYR A 342 -27.34 16.05 9.88
CA TYR A 342 -27.02 15.01 8.90
C TYR A 342 -25.57 14.51 8.93
N ASN A 343 -24.95 14.39 10.12
CA ASN A 343 -23.57 13.94 10.27
C ASN A 343 -23.42 12.67 11.12
N SER A 344 -22.22 12.06 11.06
CA SER A 344 -21.93 10.83 11.80
C SER A 344 -21.81 11.01 13.31
N LYS A 345 -21.62 12.24 13.82
CA LYS A 345 -21.59 12.51 15.27
C LYS A 345 -22.96 12.26 15.89
N LYS A 346 -24.05 12.59 15.18
CA LYS A 346 -25.41 12.29 15.62
C LYS A 346 -25.65 10.77 15.70
N LEU A 347 -25.29 10.02 14.66
CA LEU A 347 -25.37 8.56 14.68
C LEU A 347 -24.59 7.97 15.86
N LEU A 348 -23.35 8.42 16.07
CA LEU A 348 -22.52 7.95 17.18
C LEU A 348 -23.18 8.22 18.54
N LYS A 349 -23.73 9.43 18.74
CA LYS A 349 -24.46 9.78 19.97
C LYS A 349 -25.64 8.87 20.23
N ASP A 350 -26.42 8.54 19.19
CA ASP A 350 -27.61 7.69 19.33
C ASP A 350 -27.22 6.25 19.66
N LEU A 351 -26.15 5.71 19.04
CA LEU A 351 -25.61 4.39 19.38
C LEU A 351 -25.04 4.34 20.81
N LEU A 352 -24.33 5.38 21.24
CA LEU A 352 -23.81 5.48 22.61
C LEU A 352 -24.93 5.58 23.64
N THR A 353 -26.07 6.19 23.28
CA THR A 353 -27.26 6.25 24.14
C THR A 353 -27.82 4.84 24.36
N ILE A 354 -27.91 4.03 23.31
CA ILE A 354 -28.30 2.61 23.41
C ILE A 354 -27.30 1.84 24.29
N ARG A 355 -25.99 2.00 24.05
CA ARG A 355 -24.93 1.32 24.79
C ARG A 355 -24.96 1.64 26.29
N LYS A 356 -25.09 2.93 26.64
CA LYS A 356 -25.16 3.40 28.03
C LYS A 356 -26.41 2.87 28.73
N SER A 357 -27.56 2.81 28.04
CA SER A 357 -28.78 2.25 28.61
C SER A 357 -28.63 0.76 28.96
N ILE A 358 -27.94 -0.02 28.11
CA ILE A 358 -27.63 -1.44 28.38
C ILE A 358 -26.70 -1.57 29.58
N GLU A 359 -25.65 -0.76 29.65
CA GLU A 359 -24.68 -0.79 30.75
C GLU A 359 -25.33 -0.51 32.12
N VAL A 360 -26.31 0.40 32.18
CA VAL A 360 -26.96 0.79 33.44
C VAL A 360 -28.11 -0.13 33.83
N HIS A 361 -28.90 -0.62 32.88
CA HIS A 361 -30.18 -1.29 33.15
C HIS A 361 -30.24 -2.75 32.69
N SER A 362 -29.14 -3.29 32.19
CA SER A 362 -29.04 -4.68 31.70
C SER A 362 -27.63 -5.22 31.91
N ASP A 363 -27.31 -6.40 31.37
CA ASP A 363 -25.97 -6.97 31.42
C ASP A 363 -25.09 -6.39 30.28
N GLU A 364 -23.89 -5.93 30.61
CA GLU A 364 -22.93 -5.36 29.66
C GLU A 364 -22.60 -6.34 28.51
N ILE A 365 -22.71 -7.65 28.74
CA ILE A 365 -22.49 -8.67 27.71
C ILE A 365 -23.42 -8.52 26.50
N LEU A 366 -24.60 -7.89 26.67
CA LEU A 366 -25.55 -7.67 25.58
C LEU A 366 -25.06 -6.63 24.57
N ALA A 367 -24.14 -5.76 24.96
CA ALA A 367 -23.52 -4.80 24.06
C ALA A 367 -22.30 -5.35 23.32
N TYR A 368 -21.66 -6.38 23.89
CA TYR A 368 -20.45 -6.98 23.34
C TYR A 368 -20.69 -7.54 21.93
N GLY A 369 -19.71 -7.37 21.05
CA GLY A 369 -19.81 -7.79 19.66
C GLY A 369 -20.43 -6.72 18.78
N ARG A 370 -21.62 -6.97 18.21
CA ARG A 370 -22.14 -6.16 17.08
C ARG A 370 -22.34 -4.68 17.41
N LEU A 371 -22.86 -4.34 18.59
CA LEU A 371 -23.09 -2.94 18.96
C LEU A 371 -21.77 -2.19 19.16
N ASP A 372 -20.85 -2.74 19.96
CA ASP A 372 -19.53 -2.14 20.19
C ASP A 372 -18.70 -2.04 18.90
N GLU A 373 -18.75 -3.07 18.04
CA GLU A 373 -18.12 -3.06 16.71
C GLU A 373 -18.72 -1.96 15.81
N LEU A 374 -20.03 -1.77 15.84
CA LEU A 374 -20.70 -0.71 15.06
C LEU A 374 -20.36 0.68 15.58
N ILE A 375 -20.32 0.88 16.91
CA ILE A 375 -19.90 2.14 17.53
C ILE A 375 -18.47 2.48 17.11
N GLU A 376 -17.57 1.51 17.19
CA GLU A 376 -16.18 1.68 16.81
C GLU A 376 -16.04 1.93 15.30
N ALA A 377 -16.83 1.25 14.45
CA ALA A 377 -16.87 1.54 13.03
C ALA A 377 -17.28 2.99 12.75
N VAL A 378 -18.32 3.51 13.41
CA VAL A 378 -18.74 4.91 13.22
C VAL A 378 -17.68 5.90 13.69
N LYS A 379 -16.93 5.60 14.77
CA LYS A 379 -15.80 6.42 15.24
C LYS A 379 -14.67 6.50 14.21
N VAL A 380 -14.32 5.38 13.59
CA VAL A 380 -13.22 5.29 12.62
C VAL A 380 -13.62 5.84 11.25
N PHE A 381 -14.73 5.36 10.70
CA PHE A 381 -15.11 5.57 9.30
C PHE A 381 -16.06 6.76 9.13
N GLY A 382 -16.82 7.16 10.15
CA GLY A 382 -17.86 8.18 10.05
C GLY A 382 -18.76 7.96 8.82
N TYR A 383 -19.15 9.03 8.12
CA TYR A 383 -19.75 8.92 6.78
C TYR A 383 -18.72 9.01 5.64
N HIS A 384 -17.48 9.40 5.93
CA HIS A 384 -16.46 9.62 4.91
C HIS A 384 -15.74 8.31 4.49
N LEU A 385 -15.89 7.23 5.26
CA LEU A 385 -15.21 5.95 5.13
C LEU A 385 -13.69 6.07 5.33
N SER A 386 -12.97 6.69 4.40
CA SER A 386 -11.54 6.98 4.52
C SER A 386 -11.21 8.38 4.03
N SER A 387 -10.11 8.95 4.52
CA SER A 387 -9.65 10.24 4.02
C SER A 387 -9.09 10.08 2.60
N ILE A 388 -9.60 10.87 1.66
CA ILE A 388 -9.03 10.98 0.31
C ILE A 388 -7.89 11.99 0.36
N ASP A 389 -6.69 11.57 0.01
CA ASP A 389 -5.56 12.48 -0.15
C ASP A 389 -5.56 13.09 -1.55
N LEU A 390 -5.31 14.39 -1.64
CA LEU A 390 -5.04 15.04 -2.92
C LEU A 390 -3.54 15.01 -3.17
N ARG A 391 -3.13 14.69 -4.40
CA ARG A 391 -1.71 14.69 -4.81
C ARG A 391 -1.57 15.27 -6.21
N GLN A 392 -0.57 16.13 -6.41
CA GLN A 392 -0.19 16.71 -7.71
C GLN A 392 1.31 17.02 -7.74
N ASP A 393 1.88 17.15 -8.92
CA ASP A 393 3.28 17.56 -9.15
C ASP A 393 3.45 19.08 -8.93
N SER A 394 4.56 19.49 -8.30
CA SER A 394 4.90 20.89 -8.01
C SER A 394 4.82 21.79 -9.24
N SER A 395 5.30 21.31 -10.40
CA SER A 395 5.31 22.09 -11.66
C SER A 395 3.92 22.54 -12.13
N VAL A 396 2.87 21.79 -11.76
CA VAL A 396 1.49 22.17 -12.07
C VAL A 396 1.03 23.32 -11.19
N TYR A 397 1.44 23.35 -9.92
CA TYR A 397 1.14 24.44 -9.01
C TYR A 397 1.87 25.71 -9.43
N GLU A 398 3.16 25.63 -9.76
CA GLU A 398 3.93 26.74 -10.30
C GLU A 398 3.25 27.33 -11.54
N TYR A 399 2.85 26.48 -12.49
CA TYR A 399 2.15 26.91 -13.70
C TYR A 399 0.86 27.69 -13.38
N CYS A 400 0.03 27.15 -12.48
CA CYS A 400 -1.22 27.79 -12.09
C CYS A 400 -1.00 29.12 -11.37
N VAL A 401 0.00 29.18 -10.48
CA VAL A 401 0.34 30.40 -9.74
C VAL A 401 0.90 31.47 -10.66
N ASN A 402 1.79 31.11 -11.59
CA ASN A 402 2.30 32.02 -12.60
C ASN A 402 1.16 32.65 -13.42
N GLU A 403 0.22 31.83 -13.88
CA GLU A 403 -0.94 32.32 -14.64
C GLU A 403 -1.83 33.24 -13.80
N LEU A 404 -2.14 32.88 -12.54
CA LEU A 404 -2.95 33.69 -11.63
C LEU A 404 -2.32 35.06 -11.35
N LEU A 405 -1.01 35.10 -11.10
CA LEU A 405 -0.30 36.36 -10.82
C LEU A 405 -0.18 37.26 -12.05
N ASN A 406 -0.01 36.67 -13.24
CA ASN A 406 0.00 37.41 -14.51
C ASN A 406 -1.38 38.03 -14.79
N ILE A 407 -2.44 37.22 -14.68
CA ILE A 407 -3.83 37.68 -14.82
C ILE A 407 -4.15 38.85 -13.87
N ALA A 408 -3.67 38.74 -12.62
CA ALA A 408 -3.85 39.78 -11.61
C ALA A 408 -2.94 41.01 -11.80
N LYS A 409 -2.07 41.00 -12.83
CA LYS A 409 -1.05 42.02 -13.12
C LYS A 409 -0.10 42.29 -11.95
N ILE A 410 0.26 41.24 -11.23
CA ILE A 410 1.20 41.31 -10.10
C ILE A 410 2.63 41.02 -10.58
N THR A 411 2.81 40.01 -11.42
CA THR A 411 4.07 39.72 -12.10
C THR A 411 3.80 39.12 -13.47
N ASP A 412 4.56 39.54 -14.49
CA ASP A 412 4.38 39.05 -15.85
C ASP A 412 4.91 37.62 -16.02
N ASN A 413 5.96 37.25 -15.28
CA ASN A 413 6.56 35.92 -15.32
C ASN A 413 7.14 35.53 -13.95
N TYR A 414 6.30 34.90 -13.14
CA TYR A 414 6.66 34.36 -11.84
C TYR A 414 7.73 33.28 -11.93
N SER A 415 7.67 32.41 -12.95
CA SER A 415 8.59 31.27 -13.08
C SER A 415 10.04 31.68 -13.32
N ASN A 416 10.29 32.90 -13.81
CA ASN A 416 11.64 33.43 -14.01
C ASN A 416 12.25 34.07 -12.75
N LEU A 417 11.48 34.22 -11.67
CA LEU A 417 11.98 34.79 -10.42
C LEU A 417 12.93 33.82 -9.71
N THR A 418 13.90 34.38 -8.98
CA THR A 418 14.72 33.58 -8.06
C THR A 418 13.89 33.04 -6.89
N GLU A 419 14.35 31.98 -6.25
CA GLU A 419 13.61 31.35 -5.14
C GLU A 419 13.25 32.33 -4.01
N ASN A 420 14.21 33.21 -3.65
CA ASN A 420 13.98 34.25 -2.65
C ASN A 420 12.92 35.28 -3.08
N GLU A 421 12.87 35.63 -4.37
CA GLU A 421 11.86 36.54 -4.91
C GLU A 421 10.48 35.87 -4.96
N LYS A 422 10.43 34.59 -5.38
CA LYS A 422 9.20 33.76 -5.35
C LYS A 422 8.62 33.72 -3.94
N CYS A 423 9.42 33.32 -2.95
CA CYS A 423 9.00 33.24 -1.56
C CYS A 423 8.47 34.58 -1.02
N LYS A 424 9.21 35.68 -1.21
CA LYS A 424 8.78 37.03 -0.77
C LYS A 424 7.45 37.42 -1.40
N LEU A 425 7.28 37.18 -2.69
CA LEU A 425 6.05 37.50 -3.40
C LEU A 425 4.88 36.67 -2.86
N LEU A 426 5.04 35.35 -2.76
CA LEU A 426 3.99 34.44 -2.28
C LEU A 426 3.58 34.75 -0.85
N ILE A 427 4.53 34.94 0.06
CA ILE A 427 4.24 35.29 1.46
C ILE A 427 3.43 36.59 1.51
N ASN A 428 3.82 37.62 0.74
CA ASN A 428 3.06 38.86 0.66
C ASN A 428 1.64 38.64 0.12
N GLN A 429 1.47 37.81 -0.91
CA GLN A 429 0.15 37.46 -1.45
C GLN A 429 -0.70 36.68 -0.46
N ILE A 430 -0.11 35.84 0.38
CA ILE A 430 -0.85 35.04 1.35
C ILE A 430 -1.23 35.88 2.57
N GLU A 431 -0.31 36.67 3.13
CA GLU A 431 -0.54 37.41 4.38
C GLU A 431 -1.20 38.78 4.18
N ASN A 432 -0.84 39.52 3.12
CA ASN A 432 -1.18 40.95 3.03
C ASN A 432 -2.24 41.26 1.97
N GLU A 433 -2.45 40.39 0.97
CA GLU A 433 -3.43 40.61 -0.09
C GLU A 433 -4.76 39.91 0.25
N PRO A 434 -5.84 40.63 0.63
CA PRO A 434 -7.11 40.01 0.99
C PRO A 434 -7.90 39.50 -0.23
N ARG A 435 -7.59 39.96 -1.45
CA ARG A 435 -8.33 39.57 -2.65
C ARG A 435 -7.91 38.19 -3.12
N LYS A 436 -8.87 37.47 -3.70
CA LYS A 436 -8.66 36.18 -4.39
C LYS A 436 -8.23 36.45 -5.82
N LEU A 437 -7.06 35.97 -6.21
CA LEU A 437 -6.52 36.16 -7.57
C LEU A 437 -7.42 35.51 -8.63
N SER A 438 -8.04 34.38 -8.30
CA SER A 438 -8.96 33.63 -9.16
C SER A 438 -10.25 34.37 -9.50
N SER A 439 -10.59 35.44 -8.75
CA SER A 439 -11.82 36.22 -8.96
C SER A 439 -11.82 37.07 -10.23
N VAL A 440 -10.64 37.30 -10.83
CA VAL A 440 -10.51 38.06 -12.08
C VAL A 440 -11.25 37.35 -13.21
N THR A 441 -12.16 38.07 -13.86
CA THR A 441 -12.97 37.58 -14.98
C THR A 441 -12.18 37.69 -16.29
N CYS A 442 -11.18 36.84 -16.44
CA CYS A 442 -10.49 36.60 -17.69
C CYS A 442 -10.61 35.11 -18.06
N GLU A 443 -10.34 34.81 -19.32
CA GLU A 443 -10.15 33.43 -19.76
C GLU A 443 -8.94 32.83 -19.05
N LYS A 444 -9.08 31.59 -18.58
CA LYS A 444 -8.06 30.83 -17.86
C LYS A 444 -7.74 29.58 -18.68
N SER A 445 -6.49 29.14 -18.66
CA SER A 445 -6.07 27.90 -19.31
C SER A 445 -6.88 26.69 -18.82
N GLU A 446 -6.95 25.64 -19.64
CA GLU A 446 -7.63 24.40 -19.25
C GLU A 446 -7.02 23.80 -17.97
N GLN A 447 -5.70 23.89 -17.81
CA GLN A 447 -4.98 23.39 -16.64
C GLN A 447 -5.36 24.16 -15.38
N LEU A 448 -5.33 25.49 -15.40
CA LEU A 448 -5.73 26.31 -14.25
C LEU A 448 -7.20 26.09 -13.90
N GLN A 449 -8.09 26.02 -14.90
CA GLN A 449 -9.51 25.74 -14.65
C GLN A 449 -9.73 24.38 -13.98
N LYS A 450 -8.99 23.35 -14.39
CA LYS A 450 -9.06 22.00 -13.79
C LYS A 450 -8.64 22.03 -12.33
N GLU A 451 -7.52 22.68 -12.01
CA GLU A 451 -7.03 22.76 -10.63
C GLU A 451 -7.97 23.58 -9.73
N LEU A 452 -8.44 24.76 -10.18
CA LEU A 452 -9.42 25.56 -9.42
C LEU A 452 -10.72 24.78 -9.14
N LYS A 453 -11.17 23.97 -10.10
CA LYS A 453 -12.33 23.07 -9.95
C LYS A 453 -12.11 22.00 -8.88
N ILE A 454 -10.90 21.44 -8.80
CA ILE A 454 -10.50 20.48 -7.75
C ILE A 454 -10.57 21.14 -6.36
N PHE A 455 -9.95 22.31 -6.19
CA PHE A 455 -9.97 23.02 -4.90
C PHE A 455 -11.37 23.50 -4.49
N GLY A 456 -12.19 23.94 -5.45
CA GLY A 456 -13.60 24.26 -5.22
C GLY A 456 -14.40 23.04 -4.74
N THR A 457 -14.19 21.88 -5.37
CA THR A 457 -14.80 20.62 -4.99
C THR A 457 -14.34 20.16 -3.61
N MET A 458 -13.04 20.30 -3.31
CA MET A 458 -12.47 20.02 -2.01
C MET A 458 -13.13 20.85 -0.90
N LYS A 459 -13.29 22.16 -1.09
CA LYS A 459 -14.01 23.03 -0.14
C LYS A 459 -15.44 22.56 0.08
N LYS A 460 -16.16 22.28 -1.01
CA LYS A 460 -17.54 21.76 -0.96
C LYS A 460 -17.61 20.47 -0.14
N LEU A 461 -16.74 19.51 -0.41
CA LEU A 461 -16.73 18.23 0.29
C LEU A 461 -16.39 18.38 1.78
N ILE A 462 -15.42 19.22 2.13
CA ILE A 462 -15.09 19.52 3.54
C ILE A 462 -16.29 20.18 4.25
N ASN A 463 -17.01 21.08 3.58
CA ASN A 463 -18.20 21.71 4.16
C ASN A 463 -19.34 20.73 4.41
N ILE A 464 -19.50 19.69 3.58
CA ILE A 464 -20.60 18.71 3.69
C ILE A 464 -20.23 17.57 4.65
N PHE A 465 -19.03 16.99 4.50
CA PHE A 465 -18.61 15.76 5.21
C PHE A 465 -17.61 16.01 6.34
N GLY A 466 -17.19 17.25 6.54
CA GLY A 466 -16.22 17.67 7.56
C GLY A 466 -14.78 17.44 7.12
N LYS A 467 -13.82 17.99 7.90
CA LYS A 467 -12.37 17.96 7.58
C LYS A 467 -11.76 16.57 7.42
N ASN A 468 -12.45 15.51 7.85
CA ASN A 468 -11.90 14.17 7.76
C ASN A 468 -11.96 13.57 6.35
N ILE A 469 -12.80 14.11 5.45
CA ILE A 469 -12.90 13.61 4.07
C ILE A 469 -11.62 13.87 3.27
N ILE A 470 -11.00 15.03 3.44
CA ILE A 470 -9.75 15.43 2.80
C ILE A 470 -8.91 16.16 3.85
N LYS A 471 -7.80 15.54 4.25
CA LYS A 471 -6.88 16.08 5.29
C LYS A 471 -5.54 16.53 4.71
N GLN A 472 -5.09 15.85 3.66
CA GLN A 472 -3.74 15.97 3.11
C GLN A 472 -3.80 16.46 1.67
N ASN A 473 -2.89 17.38 1.34
CA ASN A 473 -2.58 17.76 -0.02
C ASN A 473 -1.07 17.63 -0.23
N ILE A 474 -0.70 16.64 -1.03
CA ILE A 474 0.67 16.14 -1.21
C ILE A 474 1.26 16.79 -2.46
N ILE A 475 2.47 17.33 -2.33
CA ILE A 475 3.21 17.95 -3.43
C ILE A 475 4.29 16.97 -3.88
N SER A 476 4.09 16.35 -5.04
CA SER A 476 5.09 15.46 -5.66
C SER A 476 6.24 16.31 -6.19
N HIS A 477 7.47 15.76 -6.15
CA HIS A 477 8.67 16.47 -6.61
C HIS A 477 8.86 17.84 -5.93
N THR A 478 8.85 17.85 -4.59
CA THR A 478 9.18 19.05 -3.82
C THR A 478 10.69 19.25 -3.78
N VAL A 479 11.17 20.36 -4.33
CA VAL A 479 12.61 20.68 -4.44
C VAL A 479 12.97 21.99 -3.74
N GLU A 480 12.01 22.91 -3.58
CA GLU A 480 12.23 24.24 -3.00
C GLU A 480 11.06 24.66 -2.08
N ILE A 481 11.19 25.81 -1.40
CA ILE A 481 10.16 26.33 -0.49
C ILE A 481 8.95 26.89 -1.25
N SER A 482 9.19 27.48 -2.42
CA SER A 482 8.14 28.03 -3.27
C SER A 482 7.08 26.98 -3.59
N ASP A 483 7.45 25.72 -3.80
CA ASP A 483 6.52 24.61 -4.09
C ASP A 483 5.41 24.49 -3.03
N MET A 484 5.79 24.65 -1.74
CA MET A 484 4.86 24.60 -0.62
C MET A 484 4.00 25.87 -0.52
N LEU A 485 4.61 27.04 -0.77
CA LEU A 485 3.92 28.32 -0.74
C LEU A 485 2.96 28.51 -1.92
N GLU A 486 3.26 27.95 -3.09
CA GLU A 486 2.38 27.94 -4.25
C GLU A 486 1.10 27.17 -3.96
N LEU A 487 1.21 25.99 -3.35
CA LEU A 487 0.04 25.26 -2.89
C LEU A 487 -0.71 26.03 -1.81
N ALA A 488 0.00 26.67 -0.87
CA ALA A 488 -0.64 27.49 0.15
C ALA A 488 -1.47 28.65 -0.45
N LEU A 489 -0.95 29.32 -1.48
CA LEU A 489 -1.66 30.36 -2.22
C LEU A 489 -2.91 29.79 -2.90
N LEU A 490 -2.82 28.64 -3.55
CA LEU A 490 -3.98 27.98 -4.17
C LEU A 490 -5.04 27.56 -3.14
N LEU A 491 -4.64 27.12 -1.95
CA LEU A 491 -5.57 26.81 -0.86
C LEU A 491 -6.26 28.08 -0.33
N LYS A 492 -5.54 29.21 -0.23
CA LYS A 492 -6.09 30.51 0.16
C LYS A 492 -7.21 30.98 -0.77
N GLU A 493 -7.10 30.73 -2.07
CA GLU A 493 -8.17 31.05 -3.03
C GLU A 493 -9.53 30.44 -2.65
N PHE A 494 -9.53 29.34 -1.86
CA PHE A 494 -10.72 28.65 -1.40
C PHE A 494 -10.96 28.74 0.11
N ASP A 495 -10.21 29.57 0.84
CA ASP A 495 -10.24 29.70 2.31
C ASP A 495 -9.90 28.37 3.01
N LEU A 496 -8.97 27.60 2.44
CA LEU A 496 -8.52 26.30 2.92
C LEU A 496 -7.08 26.31 3.47
N ASP A 497 -6.38 27.43 3.36
CA ASP A 497 -5.05 27.62 3.94
C ASP A 497 -5.10 27.42 5.47
N GLY A 498 -4.12 26.69 6.00
CA GLY A 498 -4.10 26.28 7.42
C GLY A 498 -5.19 25.30 7.86
N LYS A 499 -6.14 24.93 6.99
CA LYS A 499 -7.20 23.93 7.30
C LYS A 499 -6.90 22.54 6.75
N VAL A 500 -6.04 22.48 5.74
CA VAL A 500 -5.58 21.25 5.10
C VAL A 500 -4.08 21.22 5.19
N ASN A 501 -3.53 20.04 5.48
CA ASN A 501 -2.10 19.86 5.59
C ASN A 501 -1.44 19.92 4.21
N ILE A 502 -0.36 20.70 4.13
CA ILE A 502 0.57 20.72 2.99
C ILE A 502 1.68 19.74 3.31
N SER A 503 1.77 18.66 2.54
CA SER A 503 2.71 17.57 2.78
C SER A 503 3.70 17.47 1.62
N PRO A 504 4.97 17.87 1.82
CA PRO A 504 5.98 17.74 0.77
C PRO A 504 6.34 16.28 0.58
N LEU A 505 6.62 15.90 -0.66
CA LEU A 505 7.08 14.57 -1.04
C LEU A 505 8.48 14.70 -1.67
N PHE A 506 9.49 14.26 -0.90
CA PHE A 506 10.88 14.21 -1.33
C PHE A 506 11.15 12.86 -2.01
N GLU A 507 11.47 12.89 -3.31
CA GLU A 507 11.51 11.69 -4.16
C GLU A 507 12.89 11.40 -4.77
N SER A 508 13.75 12.39 -4.98
CA SER A 508 15.12 12.20 -5.45
C SER A 508 16.14 12.08 -4.30
N ILE A 509 17.37 11.63 -4.60
CA ILE A 509 18.44 11.62 -3.59
C ILE A 509 18.80 13.04 -3.14
N GLU A 510 18.76 13.99 -4.08
CA GLU A 510 19.07 15.39 -3.79
C GLU A 510 17.98 16.05 -2.95
N ASP A 511 16.70 15.75 -3.24
CA ASP A 511 15.56 16.24 -2.46
C ASP A 511 15.64 15.73 -1.02
N LEU A 512 16.01 14.46 -0.82
CA LEU A 512 16.17 13.87 0.51
C LEU A 512 17.29 14.55 1.29
N LYS A 513 18.43 14.87 0.64
CA LYS A 513 19.52 15.62 1.27
C LYS A 513 19.12 17.04 1.65
N ASN A 514 18.33 17.70 0.81
CA ASN A 514 17.91 19.09 1.03
C ASN A 514 16.67 19.22 1.93
N SER A 515 16.01 18.10 2.25
CA SER A 515 14.77 18.07 3.02
C SER A 515 14.86 18.78 4.39
N GLU A 516 15.99 18.65 5.11
CA GLU A 516 16.18 19.34 6.39
C GLU A 516 16.18 20.86 6.21
N ILE A 517 16.91 21.38 5.22
CA ILE A 517 17.03 22.81 4.94
C ILE A 517 15.67 23.40 4.54
N ILE A 518 14.94 22.69 3.67
CA ILE A 518 13.60 23.09 3.23
C ILE A 518 12.66 23.13 4.45
N MET A 519 12.58 22.05 5.21
CA MET A 519 11.65 22.00 6.34
C MET A 519 12.01 22.96 7.47
N LYS A 520 13.29 23.26 7.66
CA LYS A 520 13.74 24.27 8.62
C LYS A 520 13.19 25.64 8.24
N THR A 521 13.38 26.03 6.98
CA THR A 521 12.88 27.29 6.46
C THR A 521 11.36 27.36 6.58
N TRP A 522 10.65 26.27 6.24
CA TRP A 522 9.20 26.17 6.39
C TRP A 522 8.72 26.42 7.83
N PHE A 523 9.35 25.79 8.83
CA PHE A 523 8.98 25.95 10.25
C PHE A 523 9.30 27.35 10.81
N GLU A 524 10.26 28.06 10.23
CA GLU A 524 10.64 29.40 10.63
C GLU A 524 9.65 30.48 10.16
N LEU A 525 8.83 30.20 9.14
CA LEU A 525 7.80 31.13 8.63
C LEU A 525 6.68 31.38 9.65
N ASP A 526 6.38 32.65 9.92
CA ASP A 526 5.38 33.03 10.93
C ASP A 526 3.96 32.58 10.58
N ILE A 527 3.60 32.59 9.29
CA ILE A 527 2.31 32.04 8.84
C ILE A 527 2.18 30.54 9.12
N VAL A 528 3.26 29.79 8.93
CA VAL A 528 3.28 28.34 9.17
C VAL A 528 3.17 28.05 10.66
N LYS A 529 3.83 28.83 11.53
CA LYS A 529 3.66 28.71 12.99
C LYS A 529 2.20 28.88 13.41
N LYS A 530 1.49 29.87 12.86
CA LYS A 530 0.05 30.08 13.12
C LYS A 530 -0.80 28.87 12.67
N TRP A 531 -0.54 28.34 11.48
CA TRP A 531 -1.24 27.15 10.98
C TRP A 531 -0.98 25.91 11.85
N LEU A 532 0.28 25.69 12.23
CA LEU A 532 0.68 24.58 13.10
C LEU A 532 -0.02 24.67 14.46
N GLU A 533 -0.12 25.84 15.08
CA GLU A 533 -0.83 26.03 16.35
C GLU A 533 -2.31 25.61 16.27
N ASN A 534 -2.98 25.93 15.16
CA ASN A 534 -4.38 25.55 14.94
C ASN A 534 -4.59 24.05 14.65
N ASN A 535 -3.52 23.30 14.36
CA ASN A 535 -3.58 21.90 13.97
C ASN A 535 -2.78 20.98 14.92
N GLY A 536 -2.61 21.38 16.17
CA GLY A 536 -1.91 20.58 17.20
C GLY A 536 -0.42 20.38 16.92
N ARG A 537 0.17 21.33 16.17
CA ARG A 537 1.57 21.38 15.70
C ARG A 537 2.00 20.13 14.95
N LEU A 538 1.10 19.55 14.15
CA LEU A 538 1.37 18.37 13.33
C LEU A 538 1.83 18.77 11.92
N GLN A 539 3.00 18.29 11.51
CA GLN A 539 3.46 18.33 10.12
C GLN A 539 3.60 16.89 9.62
N GLU A 540 3.07 16.62 8.42
CA GLU A 540 3.31 15.36 7.71
C GLU A 540 4.31 15.60 6.58
N ILE A 541 5.24 14.67 6.40
CA ILE A 541 6.22 14.65 5.31
C ILE A 541 6.13 13.30 4.62
N MET A 542 6.01 13.29 3.31
CA MET A 542 5.99 12.06 2.53
C MET A 542 7.38 11.73 1.98
N LEU A 543 7.74 10.45 1.98
CA LEU A 543 9.04 9.98 1.51
C LEU A 543 8.88 9.04 0.32
N GLY A 544 9.55 9.35 -0.79
CA GLY A 544 9.56 8.57 -2.01
C GLY A 544 10.67 7.51 -2.02
N TYR A 545 10.30 6.23 -2.01
CA TYR A 545 11.24 5.11 -2.01
C TYR A 545 11.65 4.65 -3.42
N SER A 546 10.65 4.42 -4.28
CA SER A 546 10.91 3.83 -5.60
C SER A 546 11.62 4.80 -6.54
N ASP A 547 11.25 6.08 -6.49
CA ASP A 547 11.83 7.12 -7.32
C ASP A 547 13.28 7.45 -6.90
N SER A 548 13.56 7.51 -5.59
CA SER A 548 14.93 7.71 -5.08
C SER A 548 15.84 6.53 -5.40
N ASN A 549 15.29 5.30 -5.43
CA ASN A 549 16.02 4.12 -5.89
C ASN A 549 16.33 4.18 -7.40
N LYS A 550 15.39 4.62 -8.25
CA LYS A 550 15.66 4.84 -9.69
C LYS A 550 16.74 5.90 -9.90
N ASP A 551 16.82 6.90 -9.03
CA ASP A 551 17.81 7.96 -9.10
C ASP A 551 19.21 7.49 -8.65
N GLY A 552 19.30 6.87 -7.46
CA GLY A 552 20.59 6.61 -6.80
C GLY A 552 20.95 5.16 -6.46
N GLY A 553 20.08 4.20 -6.79
CA GLY A 553 20.28 2.77 -6.48
C GLY A 553 19.87 2.36 -5.06
N TYR A 554 19.96 1.06 -4.78
CA TYR A 554 19.35 0.43 -3.60
C TYR A 554 19.92 0.91 -2.25
N ILE A 555 21.24 0.89 -2.07
CA ILE A 555 21.88 1.32 -0.81
C ILE A 555 21.64 2.80 -0.58
N THR A 556 21.95 3.62 -1.58
CA THR A 556 21.91 5.08 -1.48
C THR A 556 20.52 5.59 -1.14
N SER A 557 19.50 5.11 -1.84
CA SER A 557 18.12 5.48 -1.54
C SER A 557 17.73 5.09 -0.11
N SER A 558 18.01 3.85 0.29
CA SER A 558 17.70 3.36 1.65
C SER A 558 18.43 4.16 2.74
N TRP A 559 19.70 4.53 2.51
CA TRP A 559 20.52 5.30 3.44
C TRP A 559 20.03 6.74 3.58
N TYR A 560 19.80 7.47 2.47
CA TYR A 560 19.34 8.85 2.55
C TYR A 560 17.90 8.95 3.07
N LEU A 561 17.06 7.94 2.88
CA LEU A 561 15.75 7.85 3.55
C LEU A 561 15.88 7.68 5.06
N TYR A 562 16.85 6.88 5.53
CA TYR A 562 17.13 6.73 6.96
C TYR A 562 17.67 8.04 7.56
N LYS A 563 18.64 8.64 6.87
CA LYS A 563 19.31 9.87 7.29
C LYS A 563 18.37 11.07 7.33
N ALA A 564 17.61 11.32 6.25
CA ALA A 564 16.64 12.40 6.19
C ALA A 564 15.57 12.28 7.29
N GLN A 565 15.05 11.07 7.55
CA GLN A 565 14.12 10.84 8.65
C GLN A 565 14.72 11.22 10.01
N LYS A 566 15.96 10.83 10.28
CA LYS A 566 16.65 11.15 11.53
C LYS A 566 16.84 12.66 11.68
N GLU A 567 17.34 13.33 10.65
CA GLU A 567 17.57 14.78 10.64
C GLU A 567 16.25 15.56 10.81
N LEU A 568 15.20 15.18 10.09
CA LEU A 568 13.87 15.78 10.20
C LEU A 568 13.22 15.58 11.57
N VAL A 569 13.44 14.44 12.22
CA VAL A 569 12.97 14.18 13.59
C VAL A 569 13.63 15.13 14.58
N GLU A 570 14.95 15.30 14.52
CA GLU A 570 15.67 16.23 15.40
C GLU A 570 15.28 17.69 15.12
N LEU A 571 15.10 18.06 13.86
CA LEU A 571 14.59 19.36 13.47
C LEU A 571 13.17 19.62 14.02
N ALA A 572 12.27 18.64 13.92
CA ALA A 572 10.91 18.75 14.45
C ALA A 572 10.90 18.88 15.97
N LYS A 573 11.74 18.12 16.68
CA LYS A 573 11.92 18.24 18.14
C LYS A 573 12.38 19.64 18.54
N SER A 574 13.40 20.19 17.88
CA SER A 574 13.91 21.53 18.19
C SER A 574 12.87 22.63 17.95
N ASN A 575 11.96 22.45 16.99
CA ASN A 575 10.87 23.37 16.68
C ASN A 575 9.54 23.05 17.41
N LYS A 576 9.52 22.06 18.32
CA LYS A 576 8.30 21.59 19.00
C LYS A 576 7.17 21.21 18.04
N VAL A 577 7.52 20.65 16.89
CA VAL A 577 6.59 20.15 15.88
C VAL A 577 6.45 18.63 16.05
N LYS A 578 5.21 18.15 16.05
CA LYS A 578 4.92 16.71 15.96
C LYS A 578 5.07 16.31 14.50
N LEU A 579 6.02 15.43 14.21
CA LEU A 579 6.25 14.94 12.87
C LEU A 579 5.49 13.64 12.62
N ASN A 580 4.97 13.47 11.42
CA ASN A 580 4.48 12.19 10.91
C ASN A 580 5.12 11.91 9.55
N PHE A 581 5.69 10.72 9.38
CA PHE A 581 6.13 10.29 8.06
C PHE A 581 5.02 9.54 7.35
N PHE A 582 4.80 9.92 6.09
CA PHE A 582 4.02 9.15 5.15
C PHE A 582 4.97 8.37 4.23
N HIS A 583 5.04 7.06 4.47
CA HIS A 583 5.89 6.17 3.69
C HIS A 583 5.25 5.82 2.34
N GLY A 584 5.86 6.29 1.25
CA GLY A 584 5.39 6.08 -0.11
C GLY A 584 5.59 4.66 -0.66
N ARG A 585 5.29 4.51 -1.95
CA ARG A 585 5.34 3.24 -2.66
C ARG A 585 6.77 2.67 -2.69
N GLY A 586 6.91 1.41 -2.25
CA GLY A 586 8.08 0.59 -2.53
C GLY A 586 9.14 0.53 -1.42
N GLY A 587 8.86 1.08 -0.24
CA GLY A 587 9.71 0.79 0.92
C GLY A 587 9.57 -0.66 1.38
N THR A 588 10.57 -1.13 2.13
CA THR A 588 10.55 -2.39 2.90
C THR A 588 9.26 -2.51 3.76
N VAL A 589 8.73 -1.37 4.22
CA VAL A 589 7.49 -1.22 4.99
C VAL A 589 6.23 -1.54 4.17
N GLY A 590 6.22 -1.24 2.87
CA GLY A 590 5.05 -1.37 1.99
C GLY A 590 5.03 -2.64 1.14
N ARG A 591 6.19 -3.26 0.88
CA ARG A 591 6.34 -4.29 -0.16
C ARG A 591 5.87 -5.69 0.23
N GLY A 592 5.56 -5.98 1.50
CA GLY A 592 5.12 -7.33 1.92
C GLY A 592 6.11 -8.46 1.56
N GLY A 593 7.34 -8.09 1.22
CA GLY A 593 8.41 -8.98 0.76
C GLY A 593 9.25 -9.48 1.92
N GLY A 594 9.48 -8.59 2.88
CA GLY A 594 9.67 -8.94 4.28
C GLY A 594 8.40 -8.64 5.09
N PRO A 595 8.31 -9.12 6.34
CA PRO A 595 7.21 -8.77 7.23
C PRO A 595 7.16 -7.24 7.44
N SER A 596 6.03 -6.59 7.12
CA SER A 596 5.84 -5.13 7.35
C SER A 596 6.20 -4.72 8.79
N TYR A 597 6.05 -5.66 9.73
CA TYR A 597 6.44 -5.52 11.12
C TYR A 597 7.94 -5.24 11.32
N GLU A 598 8.84 -6.01 10.71
CA GLU A 598 10.29 -5.81 10.85
C GLU A 598 10.74 -4.49 10.21
N ALA A 599 10.14 -4.13 9.08
CA ALA A 599 10.45 -2.89 8.38
C ALA A 599 10.06 -1.64 9.18
N ILE A 600 9.01 -1.72 10.01
CA ILE A 600 8.64 -0.66 10.95
C ILE A 600 9.64 -0.59 12.10
N LEU A 601 10.04 -1.74 12.66
CA LEU A 601 11.03 -1.78 13.74
C LEU A 601 12.40 -1.23 13.33
N SER A 602 12.77 -1.37 12.06
CA SER A 602 14.06 -0.92 11.52
C SER A 602 14.15 0.57 11.19
N GLN A 603 13.04 1.32 11.28
CA GLN A 603 13.06 2.76 11.08
C GLN A 603 13.92 3.48 12.13
N PRO A 604 14.43 4.70 11.86
CA PRO A 604 15.20 5.47 12.82
C PRO A 604 14.52 5.64 14.19
N SER A 605 15.34 5.90 15.21
CA SER A 605 14.83 6.31 16.53
C SER A 605 14.03 7.61 16.41
N GLY A 606 12.90 7.70 17.11
CA GLY A 606 11.99 8.85 17.06
C GLY A 606 11.25 9.10 15.74
N SER A 607 11.46 8.31 14.67
CA SER A 607 10.70 8.50 13.42
C SER A 607 9.28 7.92 13.48
N ILE A 608 9.05 6.98 14.41
CA ILE A 608 7.73 6.39 14.69
C ILE A 608 7.42 6.63 16.17
N LEU A 609 6.92 7.84 16.49
CA LEU A 609 6.44 8.21 17.83
C LEU A 609 4.92 8.01 17.90
N GLY A 610 4.51 6.74 17.87
CA GLY A 610 3.11 6.32 17.86
C GLY A 610 2.44 6.44 16.49
N LYS A 611 3.02 7.11 15.50
CA LYS A 611 2.32 7.37 14.24
C LYS A 611 3.03 6.74 13.05
N ILE A 612 2.26 6.07 12.20
CA ILE A 612 2.70 5.63 10.90
C ILE A 612 1.58 5.80 9.88
N ARG A 613 1.92 6.38 8.73
CA ARG A 613 1.07 6.40 7.54
C ARG A 613 1.86 5.73 6.42
N LEU A 614 1.26 4.78 5.71
CA LEU A 614 1.95 4.05 4.65
C LEU A 614 1.05 3.76 3.46
N THR A 615 1.64 3.74 2.27
CA THR A 615 0.94 3.36 1.05
C THR A 615 0.77 1.84 1.00
N GLU A 616 -0.48 1.38 0.95
CA GLU A 616 -0.80 0.01 0.55
C GLU A 616 -0.91 -0.05 -0.96
N GLN A 617 0.09 -0.69 -1.58
CA GLN A 617 0.20 -0.77 -3.03
C GLN A 617 -0.92 -1.64 -3.58
N GLY A 618 -1.59 -1.21 -4.65
CA GLY A 618 -2.72 -1.97 -5.16
C GLY A 618 -2.39 -3.43 -5.52
N GLU A 619 -1.16 -3.73 -5.95
CA GLU A 619 -0.68 -5.09 -6.22
C GLU A 619 -0.65 -6.03 -5.01
N VAL A 620 -0.54 -5.50 -3.78
CA VAL A 620 -0.52 -6.31 -2.56
C VAL A 620 -1.86 -6.29 -1.82
N ILE A 621 -2.79 -5.38 -2.14
CA ILE A 621 -4.08 -5.26 -1.43
C ILE A 621 -4.86 -6.58 -1.48
N GLY A 622 -4.90 -7.24 -2.64
CA GLY A 622 -5.59 -8.53 -2.78
C GLY A 622 -4.99 -9.61 -1.87
N ALA A 623 -3.66 -9.74 -1.88
CA ALA A 623 -2.96 -10.71 -1.05
C ALA A 623 -3.07 -10.40 0.45
N LYS A 624 -3.01 -9.14 0.86
CA LYS A 624 -3.07 -8.76 2.29
C LYS A 624 -4.48 -8.73 2.85
N TYR A 625 -5.46 -8.25 2.07
CA TYR A 625 -6.78 -7.84 2.55
C TYR A 625 -7.95 -8.52 1.82
N GLY A 626 -7.68 -9.42 0.85
CA GLY A 626 -8.72 -10.18 0.16
C GLY A 626 -9.50 -11.10 1.09
N ASN A 627 -8.81 -11.69 2.07
CA ASN A 627 -9.40 -12.50 3.13
C ASN A 627 -9.49 -11.74 4.45
N LEU A 628 -10.55 -11.98 5.23
CA LEU A 628 -10.79 -11.29 6.50
C LEU A 628 -9.71 -11.59 7.56
N ASP A 629 -9.31 -12.84 7.73
CA ASP A 629 -8.38 -13.24 8.79
C ASP A 629 -6.94 -12.82 8.46
N LEU A 630 -6.53 -12.96 7.19
CA LEU A 630 -5.25 -12.40 6.73
C LEU A 630 -5.24 -10.87 6.81
N GLY A 631 -6.36 -10.22 6.47
CA GLY A 631 -6.53 -8.78 6.60
C GLY A 631 -6.43 -8.30 8.04
N LYS A 632 -7.03 -9.03 9.00
CA LYS A 632 -6.85 -8.74 10.43
C LYS A 632 -5.40 -8.87 10.85
N PHE A 633 -4.75 -9.97 10.48
CA PHE A 633 -3.36 -10.22 10.84
C PHE A 633 -2.43 -9.11 10.32
N ASN A 634 -2.58 -8.69 9.07
CA ASN A 634 -1.77 -7.62 8.48
C ASN A 634 -2.00 -6.27 9.17
N LEU A 635 -3.26 -5.89 9.45
CA LEU A 635 -3.58 -4.65 10.17
C LEU A 635 -3.05 -4.68 11.62
N GLU A 636 -3.17 -5.82 12.28
CA GLU A 636 -2.67 -6.03 13.64
C GLU A 636 -1.14 -5.97 13.68
N ALA A 637 -0.46 -6.52 12.67
CA ALA A 637 0.99 -6.44 12.53
C ALA A 637 1.50 -5.01 12.41
N LEU A 638 0.80 -4.16 11.63
CA LEU A 638 1.14 -2.74 11.54
C LEU A 638 0.99 -2.03 12.90
N LEU A 639 -0.08 -2.30 13.63
CA LEU A 639 -0.32 -1.72 14.96
C LEU A 639 0.70 -2.22 15.99
N SER A 640 0.93 -3.54 16.04
CA SER A 640 1.87 -4.17 16.96
C SER A 640 3.29 -3.64 16.76
N ALA A 641 3.75 -3.54 15.50
CA ALA A 641 5.07 -2.99 15.18
C ALA A 641 5.21 -1.51 15.58
N THR A 642 4.18 -0.71 15.30
CA THR A 642 4.16 0.72 15.65
C THR A 642 4.22 0.90 17.16
N LEU A 643 3.45 0.11 17.91
CA LEU A 643 3.43 0.14 19.36
C LEU A 643 4.78 -0.30 19.93
N GLU A 644 5.33 -1.42 19.46
CA GLU A 644 6.63 -1.92 19.90
C GLU A 644 7.75 -0.91 19.66
N LYS A 645 7.81 -0.34 18.44
CA LYS A 645 8.82 0.67 18.09
C LYS A 645 8.72 1.90 18.99
N SER A 646 7.50 2.36 19.27
CA SER A 646 7.25 3.53 20.11
C SER A 646 7.62 3.29 21.58
N LEU A 647 7.59 2.04 22.06
CA LEU A 647 7.89 1.68 23.45
C LEU A 647 9.36 1.30 23.69
N ARG A 648 10.08 0.86 22.65
CA ARG A 648 11.42 0.26 22.76
C ARG A 648 12.57 1.21 22.42
N ASP A 649 12.36 2.51 22.28
CA ASP A 649 13.34 3.38 21.63
C ASP A 649 14.69 3.46 22.38
N GLU A 650 15.61 2.56 22.05
CA GLU A 650 16.97 2.45 22.60
C GLU A 650 17.91 3.34 21.78
N SER A 651 18.33 4.47 22.34
CA SER A 651 19.35 5.33 21.76
C SER A 651 20.75 4.73 21.95
N LYS A 652 21.16 3.79 21.10
CA LYS A 652 22.58 3.40 20.99
C LYS A 652 23.31 4.39 20.10
N ASP A 653 24.52 4.79 20.51
CA ASP A 653 25.39 5.58 19.64
C ASP A 653 25.84 4.70 18.46
N ILE A 654 25.35 5.03 17.27
CA ILE A 654 25.62 4.34 16.01
C ILE A 654 26.37 5.24 15.01
N LYS A 655 26.93 6.38 15.45
CA LYS A 655 27.59 7.35 14.55
C LYS A 655 28.69 6.72 13.69
N GLU A 656 29.44 5.77 14.24
CA GLU A 656 30.44 5.02 13.49
C GLU A 656 29.79 4.25 12.32
N TYR A 657 28.71 3.52 12.58
CA TYR A 657 27.96 2.77 11.56
C TYR A 657 27.34 3.71 10.50
N GLU A 658 26.89 4.89 10.92
CA GLU A 658 26.36 5.92 10.01
C GLU A 658 27.45 6.46 9.08
N ASN A 659 28.64 6.76 9.60
CA ASN A 659 29.78 7.19 8.79
C ASN A 659 30.21 6.11 7.79
N ILE A 660 30.20 4.84 8.20
CA ILE A 660 30.47 3.69 7.32
C ILE A 660 29.42 3.63 6.20
N MET A 661 28.13 3.76 6.55
CA MET A 661 27.06 3.75 5.54
C MET A 661 27.13 4.91 4.57
N GLU A 662 27.53 6.11 5.02
CA GLU A 662 27.74 7.25 4.12
C GLU A 662 28.85 6.95 3.09
N GLN A 663 29.94 6.31 3.49
CA GLN A 663 31.02 5.92 2.57
C GLN A 663 30.55 4.85 1.57
N ILE A 664 29.90 3.79 2.06
CA ILE A 664 29.35 2.72 1.22
C ILE A 664 28.32 3.28 0.24
N SER A 665 27.43 4.16 0.70
CA SER A 665 26.42 4.82 -0.12
C SER A 665 27.05 5.64 -1.24
N ASN A 666 28.10 6.41 -0.96
CA ASN A 666 28.80 7.20 -1.99
C ASN A 666 29.47 6.32 -3.07
N ILE A 667 29.99 5.15 -2.70
CA ILE A 667 30.55 4.19 -3.66
C ILE A 667 29.41 3.56 -4.49
N SER A 668 28.34 3.12 -3.83
CA SER A 668 27.19 2.49 -4.47
C SER A 668 26.49 3.41 -5.46
N TYR A 669 26.29 4.68 -5.10
CA TYR A 669 25.72 5.72 -5.96
C TYR A 669 26.51 5.86 -7.26
N LYS A 670 27.84 5.96 -7.17
CA LYS A 670 28.72 6.10 -8.34
C LYS A 670 28.64 4.87 -9.24
N GLU A 671 28.68 3.65 -8.69
CA GLU A 671 28.61 2.44 -9.51
C GLU A 671 27.23 2.28 -10.18
N TYR A 672 26.15 2.62 -9.47
CA TYR A 672 24.81 2.61 -10.05
C TYR A 672 24.66 3.62 -11.18
N ARG A 673 25.07 4.88 -10.95
CA ARG A 673 25.01 5.95 -11.96
C ARG A 673 25.86 5.62 -13.18
N LYS A 674 27.04 5.03 -12.97
CA LYS A 674 27.93 4.56 -14.01
C LYS A 674 27.26 3.57 -14.96
N LEU A 675 26.53 2.57 -14.44
CA LEU A 675 25.79 1.63 -15.28
C LEU A 675 24.61 2.32 -15.97
N VAL A 676 23.75 2.99 -15.20
CA VAL A 676 22.42 3.39 -15.69
C VAL A 676 22.45 4.65 -16.55
N TYR A 677 23.29 5.63 -16.21
CA TYR A 677 23.28 6.97 -16.81
C TYR A 677 24.56 7.29 -17.60
N GLU A 678 25.70 6.68 -17.27
CA GLU A 678 26.99 6.99 -17.93
C GLU A 678 27.42 5.94 -18.96
N THR A 679 26.91 4.71 -18.89
CA THR A 679 27.27 3.65 -19.84
C THR A 679 26.54 3.86 -21.17
N GLU A 680 27.30 4.25 -22.19
CA GLU A 680 26.81 4.34 -23.57
C GLU A 680 26.20 2.99 -24.00
N GLY A 681 24.99 3.06 -24.57
CA GLY A 681 24.22 1.89 -25.00
C GLY A 681 23.31 1.28 -23.92
N PHE A 682 23.35 1.74 -22.66
CA PHE A 682 22.49 1.18 -21.60
C PHE A 682 20.98 1.37 -21.87
N SER A 683 20.56 2.56 -22.32
CA SER A 683 19.15 2.81 -22.65
C SER A 683 18.66 1.85 -23.73
N GLU A 684 19.42 1.68 -24.82
CA GLU A 684 19.12 0.71 -25.88
C GLU A 684 19.04 -0.72 -25.32
N TYR A 685 20.01 -1.13 -24.51
CA TYR A 685 20.00 -2.44 -23.84
C TYR A 685 18.73 -2.62 -23.00
N PHE A 686 18.34 -1.63 -22.20
CA PHE A 686 17.15 -1.72 -21.36
C PHE A 686 15.87 -1.87 -22.20
N PHE A 687 15.69 -1.03 -23.23
CA PHE A 687 14.49 -1.06 -24.08
C PHE A 687 14.39 -2.33 -24.92
N GLU A 688 15.52 -2.93 -25.31
CA GLU A 688 15.53 -4.16 -26.12
C GLU A 688 15.61 -5.45 -25.28
N SER A 689 16.29 -5.47 -24.14
CA SER A 689 16.38 -6.69 -23.30
C SER A 689 15.14 -6.91 -22.43
N THR A 690 14.33 -5.87 -22.19
CA THR A 690 13.14 -5.96 -21.34
C THR A 690 11.83 -5.83 -22.13
N PRO A 691 10.70 -6.34 -21.60
CA PRO A 691 9.40 -6.20 -22.27
C PRO A 691 8.73 -4.83 -22.03
N ILE A 692 9.50 -3.74 -21.87
CA ILE A 692 8.96 -2.42 -21.49
C ILE A 692 7.95 -1.86 -22.51
N ASN A 693 8.16 -2.13 -23.80
CA ASN A 693 7.29 -1.67 -24.88
C ASN A 693 5.96 -2.42 -24.84
N GLU A 694 6.04 -3.72 -24.59
CA GLU A 694 4.95 -4.68 -24.48
C GLU A 694 4.15 -4.44 -23.18
N VAL A 695 4.82 -4.03 -22.10
CA VAL A 695 4.18 -3.57 -20.86
C VAL A 695 3.42 -2.26 -21.07
N SER A 696 3.98 -1.34 -21.85
CA SER A 696 3.34 -0.04 -22.13
C SER A 696 2.09 -0.16 -23.01
N SER A 697 1.95 -1.25 -23.78
CA SER A 697 0.76 -1.54 -24.58
C SER A 697 -0.35 -2.25 -23.80
N LEU A 698 -0.07 -2.76 -22.59
CA LEU A 698 -1.09 -3.35 -21.73
C LEU A 698 -2.09 -2.29 -21.23
N ASN A 699 -3.35 -2.73 -21.07
CA ASN A 699 -4.41 -1.94 -20.45
C ASN A 699 -4.28 -1.88 -18.91
N ILE A 700 -3.11 -1.45 -18.43
CA ILE A 700 -2.77 -1.38 -17.01
C ILE A 700 -3.25 -0.06 -16.39
N GLY A 701 -4.14 -0.17 -15.41
CA GLY A 701 -4.61 0.97 -14.61
C GLY A 701 -5.28 2.08 -15.43
N SER A 702 -5.69 3.16 -14.76
CA SER A 702 -6.22 4.36 -15.41
C SER A 702 -5.13 5.32 -15.92
N ARG A 703 -3.91 5.21 -15.38
CA ARG A 703 -2.79 6.13 -15.62
C ARG A 703 -2.00 5.80 -16.89
N PRO A 704 -1.53 6.78 -17.68
CA PRO A 704 -0.53 6.56 -18.73
C PRO A 704 0.80 6.02 -18.18
N SER A 705 1.59 5.29 -18.98
CA SER A 705 2.86 4.67 -18.53
C SER A 705 4.07 5.62 -18.51
N SER A 706 4.07 6.70 -19.30
CA SER A 706 5.16 7.71 -19.33
C SER A 706 4.63 9.15 -19.35
N ARG A 707 5.50 10.11 -18.94
CA ARG A 707 5.21 11.56 -19.00
C ARG A 707 5.49 12.15 -20.41
N LYS A 708 6.39 11.55 -21.21
CA LYS A 708 6.76 11.94 -22.60
C LYS A 708 7.07 10.70 -23.48
N LYS A 709 7.13 10.87 -24.81
CA LYS A 709 7.32 9.80 -25.84
C LYS A 709 8.78 9.45 -26.19
N VAL A 710 9.75 9.62 -25.29
CA VAL A 710 11.20 9.50 -25.63
C VAL A 710 11.87 8.32 -24.91
N LEU A 711 12.86 7.71 -25.57
CA LEU A 711 13.77 6.64 -25.09
C LEU A 711 14.74 7.13 -23.99
N ASP A 712 14.18 7.75 -22.94
CA ASP A 712 14.94 8.34 -21.86
C ASP A 712 14.52 7.74 -20.51
N ILE A 713 15.51 7.31 -19.73
CA ILE A 713 15.34 6.69 -18.41
C ILE A 713 14.90 7.73 -17.37
N GLU A 714 15.32 8.99 -17.52
CA GLU A 714 14.91 10.07 -16.63
C GLU A 714 13.40 10.31 -16.74
N GLY A 715 12.88 10.32 -17.96
CA GLY A 715 11.44 10.42 -18.25
C GLY A 715 10.60 9.17 -17.90
N LEU A 716 11.25 8.04 -17.58
CA LEU A 716 10.58 6.81 -17.18
C LEU A 716 10.21 6.85 -15.68
N ARG A 717 8.97 6.47 -15.37
CA ARG A 717 8.49 6.35 -13.98
C ARG A 717 9.09 5.13 -13.28
N ALA A 718 9.17 5.16 -11.95
CA ALA A 718 9.72 4.03 -11.17
C ALA A 718 8.95 2.71 -11.35
N ILE A 719 7.65 2.74 -11.64
CA ILE A 719 6.82 1.53 -11.76
C ILE A 719 7.19 0.71 -13.00
N PRO A 720 7.15 1.27 -14.24
CA PRO A 720 7.66 0.55 -15.41
C PRO A 720 9.12 0.12 -15.26
N TRP A 721 9.97 0.95 -14.61
CA TRP A 721 11.37 0.62 -14.37
C TRP A 721 11.55 -0.68 -13.58
N VAL A 722 10.97 -0.76 -12.37
CA VAL A 722 11.07 -1.96 -11.52
C VAL A 722 10.37 -3.16 -12.17
N PHE A 723 9.21 -2.92 -12.78
CA PHE A 723 8.41 -3.99 -13.37
C PHE A 723 9.12 -4.67 -14.54
N SER A 724 9.74 -3.91 -15.45
CA SER A 724 10.49 -4.45 -16.59
C SER A 724 11.67 -5.33 -16.16
N TRP A 725 12.45 -4.90 -15.16
CA TRP A 725 13.55 -5.72 -14.63
C TRP A 725 13.09 -6.96 -13.87
N SER A 726 11.89 -6.94 -13.33
CA SER A 726 11.30 -8.09 -12.65
C SER A 726 10.88 -9.17 -13.65
N GLN A 727 10.37 -8.78 -14.81
CA GLN A 727 10.02 -9.71 -15.90
C GLN A 727 11.24 -10.48 -16.40
N THR A 728 12.39 -9.81 -16.54
CA THR A 728 13.63 -10.40 -17.06
C THR A 728 14.47 -11.16 -16.03
N ARG A 729 13.96 -11.29 -14.79
CA ARG A 729 14.64 -12.01 -13.68
C ARG A 729 15.98 -11.39 -13.26
N VAL A 730 16.20 -10.11 -13.59
CA VAL A 730 17.37 -9.34 -13.13
C VAL A 730 17.08 -8.64 -11.81
N MET A 731 15.92 -8.00 -11.66
CA MET A 731 15.55 -7.20 -10.48
C MET A 731 16.60 -6.14 -10.13
N LEU A 732 17.23 -5.54 -11.16
CA LEU A 732 18.36 -4.61 -11.06
C LEU A 732 18.22 -3.56 -9.94
N PRO A 733 17.05 -2.90 -9.76
CA PRO A 733 16.92 -1.83 -8.76
C PRO A 733 17.00 -2.31 -7.31
N GLY A 734 16.89 -3.62 -7.05
CA GLY A 734 16.92 -4.16 -5.70
C GLY A 734 18.30 -4.53 -5.18
N TRP A 735 19.36 -4.47 -6.00
CA TRP A 735 20.68 -4.96 -5.58
C TRP A 735 21.90 -4.36 -6.30
N TYR A 736 21.75 -3.73 -7.48
CA TYR A 736 22.92 -3.29 -8.25
C TYR A 736 23.73 -2.22 -7.50
N GLY A 737 25.06 -2.38 -7.51
CA GLY A 737 26.01 -1.50 -6.81
C GLY A 737 26.29 -1.88 -5.36
N VAL A 738 25.65 -2.91 -4.81
CA VAL A 738 25.91 -3.39 -3.44
C VAL A 738 27.26 -4.10 -3.34
N GLY A 739 27.51 -5.07 -4.23
CA GLY A 739 28.71 -5.89 -4.20
C GLY A 739 29.97 -5.06 -4.35
N THR A 740 30.00 -4.15 -5.32
CA THR A 740 31.14 -3.24 -5.52
C THR A 740 31.34 -2.31 -4.32
N ALA A 741 30.28 -1.77 -3.73
CA ALA A 741 30.37 -0.90 -2.56
C ALA A 741 30.96 -1.61 -1.35
N PHE A 742 30.44 -2.80 -1.00
CA PHE A 742 30.98 -3.59 0.11
C PHE A 742 32.40 -4.06 -0.16
N ASN A 743 32.69 -4.61 -1.35
CA ASN A 743 34.03 -5.09 -1.71
C ASN A 743 35.09 -4.00 -1.59
N LYS A 744 34.80 -2.81 -2.14
CA LYS A 744 35.74 -1.69 -2.11
C LYS A 744 35.97 -1.20 -0.68
N TRP A 745 34.89 -0.99 0.07
CA TRP A 745 34.99 -0.54 1.45
C TRP A 745 35.73 -1.54 2.36
N ILE A 746 35.46 -2.85 2.20
CA ILE A 746 36.16 -3.92 2.93
C ILE A 746 37.66 -3.89 2.62
N LYS A 747 38.06 -3.76 1.35
CA LYS A 747 39.47 -3.75 0.96
C LYS A 747 40.22 -2.52 1.47
N GLU A 748 39.57 -1.37 1.53
CA GLU A 748 40.18 -0.12 1.98
C GLU A 748 40.27 -0.03 3.51
N ASN A 749 39.41 -0.74 4.26
CA ASN A 749 39.27 -0.57 5.71
C ASN A 749 39.44 -1.87 6.54
N ASP A 750 39.74 -3.01 5.91
CA ASP A 750 39.70 -4.35 6.54
C ASP A 750 38.39 -4.63 7.28
N GLY A 751 37.28 -4.18 6.69
CA GLY A 751 36.02 -3.93 7.40
C GLY A 751 35.03 -5.09 7.48
N LEU A 752 35.36 -6.30 7.03
CA LEU A 752 34.38 -7.41 6.96
C LEU A 752 33.74 -7.73 8.32
N ASN A 753 34.55 -7.78 9.39
CA ASN A 753 34.07 -8.02 10.74
C ASN A 753 33.16 -6.89 11.24
N THR A 754 33.42 -5.65 10.82
CA THR A 754 32.57 -4.49 11.13
C THR A 754 31.20 -4.63 10.48
N LEU A 755 31.12 -5.02 9.19
CA LEU A 755 29.83 -5.27 8.53
C LEU A 755 29.05 -6.42 9.18
N LYS A 756 29.73 -7.49 9.61
CA LYS A 756 29.11 -8.57 10.40
C LYS A 756 28.54 -8.05 11.73
N SER A 757 29.27 -7.17 12.41
CA SER A 757 28.80 -6.52 13.64
C SER A 757 27.58 -5.63 13.38
N MET A 758 27.60 -4.83 12.30
CA MET A 758 26.45 -4.01 11.89
C MET A 758 25.22 -4.87 11.63
N TYR A 759 25.37 -6.00 10.92
CA TYR A 759 24.25 -6.92 10.65
C TYR A 759 23.64 -7.50 11.92
N LYS A 760 24.48 -7.84 12.90
CA LYS A 760 24.01 -8.38 14.19
C LYS A 760 23.36 -7.33 15.09
N ASN A 761 23.90 -6.11 15.10
CA ASN A 761 23.61 -5.12 16.14
C ASN A 761 22.78 -3.93 15.68
N TRP A 762 22.59 -3.73 14.37
CA TRP A 762 21.86 -2.58 13.82
C TRP A 762 20.63 -3.02 13.01
N PRO A 763 19.40 -2.80 13.52
CA PRO A 763 18.17 -3.24 12.86
C PRO A 763 17.99 -2.72 11.43
N PHE A 764 18.44 -1.49 11.15
CA PHE A 764 18.39 -0.92 9.80
C PHE A 764 19.24 -1.74 8.82
N PHE A 765 20.50 -2.01 9.16
CA PHE A 765 21.40 -2.76 8.29
C PHE A 765 20.98 -4.23 8.15
N LYS A 766 20.45 -4.83 9.22
CA LYS A 766 19.83 -6.16 9.15
C LYS A 766 18.67 -6.17 8.14
N ALA A 767 17.73 -5.24 8.27
CA ALA A 767 16.59 -5.16 7.37
C ALA A 767 17.02 -4.86 5.92
N LEU A 768 18.04 -4.03 5.71
CA LEU A 768 18.61 -3.76 4.38
C LEU A 768 19.11 -5.06 3.72
N LEU A 769 19.89 -5.88 4.44
CA LEU A 769 20.41 -7.13 3.90
C LEU A 769 19.33 -8.22 3.74
N SER A 770 18.36 -8.31 4.65
CA SER A 770 17.24 -9.26 4.50
C SER A 770 16.38 -8.96 3.28
N ASN A 771 16.15 -7.68 2.96
CA ASN A 771 15.43 -7.31 1.74
C ASN A 771 16.25 -7.58 0.47
N LEU A 772 17.56 -7.30 0.50
CA LEU A 772 18.49 -7.68 -0.56
C LEU A 772 18.46 -9.20 -0.83
N GLU A 773 18.52 -10.00 0.24
CA GLU A 773 18.44 -11.47 0.18
C GLU A 773 17.16 -11.96 -0.50
N MET A 774 16.00 -11.38 -0.12
CA MET A 774 14.71 -11.69 -0.71
C MET A 774 14.62 -11.31 -2.20
N VAL A 775 15.23 -10.20 -2.62
CA VAL A 775 15.28 -9.85 -4.05
C VAL A 775 16.14 -10.85 -4.80
N LEU A 776 17.36 -11.12 -4.30
CA LEU A 776 18.29 -12.05 -4.93
C LEU A 776 17.71 -13.46 -5.06
N SER A 777 16.87 -13.90 -4.11
CA SER A 777 16.21 -15.21 -4.16
C SER A 777 15.23 -15.37 -5.34
N LYS A 778 14.88 -14.28 -6.04
CA LYS A 778 13.96 -14.27 -7.19
C LYS A 778 14.66 -14.04 -8.52
N THR A 779 15.95 -13.68 -8.49
CA THR A 779 16.77 -13.46 -9.69
C THR A 779 17.09 -14.77 -10.41
N ASP A 780 17.36 -14.70 -11.70
CA ASP A 780 17.89 -15.83 -12.49
C ASP A 780 18.74 -15.29 -13.65
N MET A 781 20.06 -15.35 -13.50
CA MET A 781 20.99 -14.83 -14.50
C MET A 781 21.06 -15.67 -15.78
N ASN A 782 20.62 -16.94 -15.76
CA ASN A 782 20.52 -17.74 -16.98
C ASN A 782 19.37 -17.23 -17.85
N ILE A 783 18.20 -16.98 -17.23
CA ILE A 783 17.05 -16.38 -17.92
C ILE A 783 17.40 -14.97 -18.40
N ALA A 784 18.01 -14.15 -17.55
CA ALA A 784 18.44 -12.79 -17.92
C ALA A 784 19.39 -12.80 -19.14
N LYS A 785 20.29 -13.79 -19.22
CA LYS A 785 21.16 -13.97 -20.39
C LYS A 785 20.36 -14.23 -21.66
N GLU A 786 19.30 -15.04 -21.61
CA GLU A 786 18.47 -15.28 -22.79
C GLU A 786 17.68 -14.02 -23.21
N TYR A 787 17.19 -13.21 -22.27
CA TYR A 787 16.61 -11.90 -22.58
C TYR A 787 17.62 -10.94 -23.22
N SER A 788 18.89 -10.96 -22.78
CA SER A 788 19.94 -10.11 -23.37
C SER A 788 20.16 -10.37 -24.87
N LYS A 789 19.87 -11.59 -25.35
CA LYS A 789 19.96 -11.94 -26.78
C LYS A 789 18.87 -11.30 -27.65
N LEU A 790 17.89 -10.61 -27.05
CA LEU A 790 16.89 -9.82 -27.78
C LEU A 790 17.45 -8.48 -28.29
N VAL A 791 18.59 -8.05 -27.73
CA VAL A 791 19.27 -6.81 -28.09
C VAL A 791 19.99 -7.01 -29.42
N LYS A 792 19.77 -6.10 -30.39
CA LYS A 792 20.30 -6.23 -31.76
C LYS A 792 21.81 -6.08 -31.82
N ASN A 793 22.35 -5.14 -31.03
CA ASN A 793 23.79 -4.93 -30.93
C ASN A 793 24.39 -5.93 -29.92
N GLU A 794 24.95 -7.02 -30.43
CA GLU A 794 25.55 -8.08 -29.61
C GLU A 794 26.71 -7.59 -28.74
N GLU A 795 27.53 -6.66 -29.22
CA GLU A 795 28.65 -6.10 -28.46
C GLU A 795 28.14 -5.31 -27.25
N ASN A 796 27.17 -4.41 -27.48
CA ASN A 796 26.51 -3.66 -26.42
C ASN A 796 25.81 -4.61 -25.41
N SER A 797 25.10 -5.62 -25.93
CA SER A 797 24.43 -6.62 -25.10
C SER A 797 25.38 -7.37 -24.17
N ASN A 798 26.46 -7.91 -24.73
CA ASN A 798 27.47 -8.63 -23.97
C ASN A 798 28.16 -7.73 -22.94
N LYS A 799 28.49 -6.49 -23.31
CA LYS A 799 29.11 -5.50 -22.42
C LYS A 799 28.23 -5.23 -21.20
N VAL A 800 26.95 -4.85 -21.41
CA VAL A 800 26.04 -4.48 -20.31
C VAL A 800 25.67 -5.70 -19.47
N PHE A 801 25.37 -6.85 -20.10
CA PHE A 801 25.05 -8.08 -19.36
C PHE A 801 26.22 -8.55 -18.49
N GLU A 802 27.46 -8.50 -18.98
CA GLU A 802 28.64 -8.87 -18.19
C GLU A 802 28.86 -7.94 -16.99
N MET A 803 28.58 -6.64 -17.12
CA MET A 803 28.60 -5.71 -15.98
C MET A 803 27.57 -6.10 -14.91
N ILE A 804 26.35 -6.42 -15.32
CA ILE A 804 25.27 -6.88 -14.42
C ILE A 804 25.65 -8.20 -13.74
N ASN A 805 26.05 -9.20 -14.52
CA ASN A 805 26.34 -10.54 -14.01
C ASN A 805 27.54 -10.56 -13.04
N LYS A 806 28.61 -9.79 -13.32
CA LYS A 806 29.76 -9.65 -12.41
C LYS A 806 29.36 -9.02 -11.08
N GLU A 807 28.56 -7.97 -11.12
CA GLU A 807 28.06 -7.32 -9.91
C GLU A 807 27.13 -8.24 -9.11
N TRP A 808 26.30 -9.04 -9.80
CA TRP A 808 25.41 -10.01 -9.15
C TRP A 808 26.20 -11.07 -8.37
N LEU A 809 27.21 -11.67 -9.00
CA LEU A 809 28.07 -12.67 -8.35
C LEU A 809 28.80 -12.10 -7.14
N LEU A 810 29.33 -10.87 -7.26
CA LEU A 810 30.02 -10.19 -6.18
C LEU A 810 29.07 -9.91 -5.01
N THR A 811 27.88 -9.40 -5.31
CA THR A 811 26.83 -9.09 -4.32
C THR A 811 26.39 -10.36 -3.58
N PHE A 812 26.12 -11.45 -4.31
CA PHE A 812 25.69 -12.71 -3.72
C PHE A 812 26.73 -13.30 -2.76
N ASN A 813 28.01 -13.31 -3.15
CA ASN A 813 29.08 -13.85 -2.31
C ASN A 813 29.27 -13.03 -1.03
N LEU A 814 29.30 -11.70 -1.15
CA LEU A 814 29.47 -10.82 0.00
C LEU A 814 28.27 -10.84 0.96
N LEU A 815 27.04 -10.96 0.44
CA LEU A 815 25.87 -11.15 1.28
C LEU A 815 26.02 -12.39 2.16
N LYS A 816 26.45 -13.52 1.59
CA LYS A 816 26.68 -14.76 2.35
C LYS A 816 27.80 -14.60 3.39
N GLU A 817 28.90 -13.95 3.02
CA GLU A 817 30.01 -13.72 3.94
C GLU A 817 29.61 -12.83 5.12
N ILE A 818 28.82 -11.78 4.90
CA ILE A 818 28.40 -10.83 5.94
C ILE A 818 27.32 -11.45 6.85
N THR A 819 26.32 -12.12 6.28
CA THR A 819 25.17 -12.65 7.03
C THR A 819 25.45 -14.02 7.66
N GLY A 820 26.40 -14.78 7.11
CA GLY A 820 26.74 -16.14 7.55
C GLY A 820 25.75 -17.22 7.07
N ILE A 821 24.80 -16.88 6.19
CA ILE A 821 23.83 -17.84 5.66
C ILE A 821 24.48 -18.83 4.68
N ARG A 822 23.97 -20.06 4.66
CA ARG A 822 24.40 -21.10 3.72
C ARG A 822 23.58 -21.05 2.43
N TYR A 823 22.28 -20.79 2.58
CA TYR A 823 21.28 -20.71 1.52
C TYR A 823 20.53 -19.39 1.62
N LEU A 824 20.03 -18.89 0.50
CA LEU A 824 19.10 -17.76 0.54
C LEU A 824 17.79 -18.19 1.21
N LEU A 825 17.24 -17.32 2.05
CA LEU A 825 16.03 -17.48 2.85
C LEU A 825 16.13 -18.62 3.87
N GLU A 826 17.33 -18.86 4.45
CA GLU A 826 17.55 -19.96 5.40
C GLU A 826 16.64 -19.88 6.64
N ASP A 827 16.26 -18.66 7.03
CA ASP A 827 15.38 -18.31 8.15
C ASP A 827 13.89 -18.12 7.78
N ASN A 828 13.55 -18.11 6.48
CA ASN A 828 12.18 -17.95 5.98
C ASN A 828 11.73 -19.16 5.16
N GLU A 829 11.50 -20.28 5.86
CA GLU A 829 11.16 -21.56 5.24
C GLU A 829 9.85 -21.53 4.44
N MET A 830 8.88 -20.70 4.86
CA MET A 830 7.61 -20.55 4.15
C MET A 830 7.80 -19.93 2.77
N LEU A 831 8.57 -18.84 2.70
CA LEU A 831 8.89 -18.20 1.42
C LEU A 831 9.76 -19.13 0.56
N THR A 832 10.69 -19.88 1.15
CA THR A 832 11.47 -20.88 0.42
C THR A 832 10.56 -21.92 -0.25
N LEU A 833 9.63 -22.50 0.50
CA LEU A 833 8.68 -23.50 -0.01
C LEU A 833 7.79 -22.91 -1.11
N SER A 834 7.28 -21.69 -0.89
CA SER A 834 6.47 -20.99 -1.88
C SER A 834 7.22 -20.72 -3.19
N LEU A 835 8.49 -20.32 -3.13
CA LEU A 835 9.30 -20.14 -4.33
C LEU A 835 9.56 -21.48 -5.03
N LYS A 836 9.90 -22.54 -4.30
CA LYS A 836 10.12 -23.88 -4.87
C LYS A 836 8.92 -24.42 -5.62
N ASN A 837 7.71 -24.22 -5.10
CA ASN A 837 6.47 -24.68 -5.73
C ASN A 837 6.15 -23.94 -7.04
N ARG A 838 6.70 -22.74 -7.24
CA ARG A 838 6.26 -21.84 -8.32
C ARG A 838 7.34 -21.55 -9.37
N LEU A 839 8.62 -21.54 -8.98
CA LEU A 839 9.75 -21.24 -9.86
C LEU A 839 9.80 -22.05 -11.16
N PRO A 840 9.55 -23.38 -11.16
CA PRO A 840 9.59 -24.17 -12.40
C PRO A 840 8.64 -23.62 -13.48
N TYR A 841 7.41 -23.26 -13.07
CA TYR A 841 6.39 -22.73 -13.97
C TYR A 841 6.74 -21.34 -14.50
N PHE A 842 7.31 -20.48 -13.66
CA PHE A 842 7.73 -19.14 -14.08
C PHE A 842 8.93 -19.18 -15.00
N ASN A 843 9.89 -20.06 -14.73
CA ASN A 843 11.07 -20.23 -15.58
C ASN A 843 10.64 -20.67 -16.99
N ALA A 844 9.73 -21.66 -17.09
CA ALA A 844 9.13 -22.04 -18.36
C ALA A 844 8.40 -20.88 -19.04
N LEU A 845 7.60 -20.11 -18.29
CA LEU A 845 6.87 -18.95 -18.82
C LEU A 845 7.81 -17.83 -19.29
N ASN A 846 8.95 -17.64 -18.64
CA ASN A 846 9.97 -16.67 -19.03
C ASN A 846 10.62 -17.03 -20.37
N TYR A 847 10.97 -18.30 -20.57
CA TYR A 847 11.50 -18.78 -21.85
C TYR A 847 10.47 -18.66 -22.97
N LEU A 848 9.20 -19.00 -22.70
CA LEU A 848 8.11 -18.80 -23.65
C LEU A 848 7.91 -17.31 -23.99
N GLN A 849 7.96 -16.42 -23.01
CA GLN A 849 7.86 -14.97 -23.22
C GLN A 849 8.96 -14.45 -24.16
N ILE A 850 10.21 -14.92 -24.01
CA ILE A 850 11.33 -14.53 -24.89
C ILE A 850 11.00 -14.87 -26.35
N GLU A 851 10.53 -16.08 -26.62
CA GLU A 851 10.22 -16.55 -27.98
C GLU A 851 9.02 -15.81 -28.58
N LEU A 852 7.99 -15.52 -27.77
CA LEU A 852 6.86 -14.68 -28.18
C LEU A 852 7.31 -13.26 -28.58
N ILE A 853 8.19 -12.64 -27.79
CA ILE A 853 8.74 -11.30 -28.08
C ILE A 853 9.60 -11.33 -29.34
N LYS A 854 10.44 -12.36 -29.54
CA LYS A 854 11.22 -12.52 -30.79
C LYS A 854 10.30 -12.55 -32.02
N LYS A 855 9.20 -13.30 -31.93
CA LYS A 855 8.20 -13.44 -33.01
C LYS A 855 7.48 -12.12 -33.29
N GLU A 856 7.09 -11.38 -32.27
CA GLU A 856 6.49 -10.04 -32.45
C GLU A 856 7.48 -9.08 -33.12
N ARG A 857 8.73 -9.05 -32.64
CA ARG A 857 9.78 -8.13 -33.12
C ARG A 857 10.29 -8.46 -34.53
N SER A 858 10.18 -9.72 -34.97
CA SER A 858 10.46 -10.12 -36.35
C SER A 858 9.35 -9.74 -37.35
N GLY A 859 8.25 -9.14 -36.88
CA GLY A 859 7.16 -8.60 -37.70
C GLY A 859 5.84 -9.35 -37.58
N ASN A 860 5.78 -10.47 -36.85
CA ASN A 860 4.55 -11.22 -36.62
C ASN A 860 3.73 -10.62 -35.47
N LYS A 861 3.07 -9.49 -35.75
CA LYS A 861 2.28 -8.72 -34.78
C LYS A 861 0.79 -9.10 -34.78
N THR A 862 0.48 -10.40 -34.84
CA THR A 862 -0.92 -10.85 -34.76
C THR A 862 -1.49 -10.56 -33.37
N GLU A 863 -2.83 -10.44 -33.28
CA GLU A 863 -3.52 -10.25 -32.01
C GLU A 863 -3.24 -11.40 -31.03
N GLU A 864 -3.10 -12.61 -31.54
CA GLU A 864 -2.79 -13.81 -30.75
C GLU A 864 -1.40 -13.75 -30.09
N VAL A 865 -0.36 -13.32 -30.83
CA VAL A 865 1.00 -13.13 -30.29
C VAL A 865 0.97 -12.08 -29.17
N ASN A 866 0.33 -10.94 -29.43
CA ASN A 866 0.23 -9.86 -28.44
C ASN A 866 -0.51 -10.32 -27.17
N LYS A 867 -1.63 -11.04 -27.34
CA LYS A 867 -2.41 -11.59 -26.22
C LYS A 867 -1.59 -12.61 -25.42
N ALA A 868 -0.79 -13.44 -26.08
CA ALA A 868 0.10 -14.40 -25.42
C ALA A 868 1.21 -13.70 -24.62
N ILE A 869 1.87 -12.68 -25.20
CA ILE A 869 2.87 -11.85 -24.50
C ILE A 869 2.24 -11.22 -23.26
N HIS A 870 1.09 -10.56 -23.42
CA HIS A 870 0.35 -9.93 -22.33
C HIS A 870 -0.04 -10.91 -21.23
N THR A 871 -0.43 -12.13 -21.60
CA THR A 871 -0.77 -13.20 -20.64
C THR A 871 0.47 -13.64 -19.88
N SER A 872 1.61 -13.81 -20.57
CA SER A 872 2.89 -14.15 -19.92
C SER A 872 3.36 -13.08 -18.94
N ILE A 873 3.25 -11.80 -19.30
CA ILE A 873 3.62 -10.68 -18.43
C ILE A 873 2.79 -10.71 -17.14
N ASN A 874 1.48 -10.93 -17.26
CA ASN A 874 0.59 -11.06 -16.11
C ASN A 874 0.92 -12.29 -15.25
N GLY A 875 1.23 -13.44 -15.88
CA GLY A 875 1.59 -14.66 -15.18
C GLY A 875 2.86 -14.51 -14.34
N ILE A 876 3.93 -13.96 -14.93
CA ILE A 876 5.19 -13.68 -14.23
C ILE A 876 4.98 -12.67 -13.09
N ALA A 877 4.23 -11.59 -13.33
CA ALA A 877 3.95 -10.58 -12.32
C ALA A 877 3.15 -11.11 -11.13
N THR A 878 2.07 -11.85 -11.40
CA THR A 878 1.24 -12.49 -10.37
C THR A 878 2.05 -13.52 -9.58
N GLY A 879 2.98 -14.18 -10.27
CA GLY A 879 3.83 -15.22 -9.72
C GLY A 879 4.90 -14.73 -8.76
N LEU A 880 5.66 -13.72 -9.15
CA LEU A 880 6.76 -13.17 -8.35
C LEU A 880 6.27 -12.41 -7.11
N ARG A 881 4.99 -11.99 -7.10
CA ARG A 881 4.40 -11.07 -6.11
C ARG A 881 5.22 -9.77 -6.05
N ASN A 882 5.91 -9.50 -4.95
CA ASN A 882 6.84 -8.38 -4.79
C ASN A 882 8.24 -8.72 -5.31
N SER A 883 8.94 -7.80 -5.98
CA SER A 883 10.18 -8.16 -6.70
C SER A 883 11.37 -7.22 -6.48
N GLY A 884 11.24 -6.29 -5.55
CA GLY A 884 12.20 -5.23 -5.35
C GLY A 884 11.46 -4.09 -4.77
#